data_AF-A0A453BUK8-F1
#
_entry.id   AF-A0A453BUK8-F1
#
_cell.length_a   1.000
_cell.length_b   1.000
_cell.length_c   1.000
_cell.angle_alpha   90.00
_cell.angle_beta   90.00
_cell.angle_gamma   90.00
#
_symmetry.space_group_name_H-M   'P 1'
#
loop_
_entity.id
_entity.type
_entity.pdbx_description
1 polymer ?
#
loop_
_entity_poly.entity_id
_entity_poly.type
_entity_poly.pdbx_seq_one_letter_code
_entity_poly.pdbx_strand_id
1 'polypeptide(L)'
;FQSETDKEAGGNKGVSDKQIRLKIFSPNVIDITLVDLPGITRVPVGDQPSDIESRIRTMIMQYIKHPSCIILAVSPANADLANSDALQLARLGDPDGSRTIGVITKLDIMDRGTDARNFLLGNVIPLKLGYVGIVNRSQEDINFNRSIKDALAFEEKFFSTLPAYHGLSQCCGVPQLAKKLNMILLKHITDMLPGLKSRINAQLVAVAKEHAAYGDTAESTAGQGVKLLNILGKYCEAFSSMVEGKNKVSTDQLSGGARIHYIFQSIFVKSLEEIDPCKNISDEDIRTSIQNSDGPKGAMFLPEVPFEILVRKQIDRLLDPSLQCAKFIYDELVKISHGCLTSELQKYPILKRRMGESVSNFLRDGLRPAETMITHIIEMEMDYINTSHSSFVGGSKVVELAKHEGLSSRGPTSLSVHKDGVGISSEAQLKSSTENNVQLKSERGQKSRAVFARDTSRGATAEKGFQPDTDAGTSVAGGGQNGHSLVSGSLSSMSDPRGYSLNSLYSMIRLREPPSTLKPSENKTDRDRTEIAIVKLLVKSYYDIVRKSIEDAVPKAIMHFLVNHTKRELHNVLIRKLYRESLLDDMLRETDEVLIRRQRIQETLQVLEQAHRTLEEFPLEAEKLERGYSLSEYGTGLPNIPGLSNRNPRGILP
;
A
#
# COMPACT_ATOMS: atom_id res chain seq x y z
N PHE A 1 51.59 -16.57 28.65
CA PHE A 1 51.75 -16.43 27.19
C PHE A 1 51.96 -17.80 26.57
N GLN A 2 53.17 -18.38 26.57
CA GLN A 2 53.49 -19.66 25.91
C GLN A 2 52.43 -20.76 26.11
N SER A 3 52.09 -21.11 27.36
CA SER A 3 51.08 -22.14 27.66
C SER A 3 49.67 -21.84 27.11
N GLU A 4 49.32 -20.58 26.83
CA GLU A 4 48.03 -20.22 26.21
C GLU A 4 48.11 -20.31 24.68
N THR A 5 49.26 -19.94 24.11
CA THR A 5 49.58 -20.17 22.70
C THR A 5 49.56 -21.67 22.37
N ASP A 6 50.19 -22.50 23.20
CA ASP A 6 50.28 -23.95 22.98
C ASP A 6 48.91 -24.66 23.04
N LYS A 7 47.96 -24.13 23.83
CA LYS A 7 46.57 -24.63 23.88
C LYS A 7 45.79 -24.35 22.58
N GLU A 8 45.98 -23.16 21.99
CA GLU A 8 45.17 -22.67 20.87
C GLU A 8 45.79 -22.91 19.49
N ALA A 9 47.12 -23.02 19.43
CA ALA A 9 47.87 -23.27 18.19
C ALA A 9 48.46 -24.70 18.11
N GLY A 10 48.38 -25.47 19.20
CA GLY A 10 48.98 -26.80 19.32
C GLY A 10 50.49 -26.75 19.60
N GLY A 11 51.01 -27.82 20.22
CA GLY A 11 52.40 -27.88 20.69
C GLY A 11 53.49 -27.99 19.61
N ASN A 12 53.13 -28.07 18.32
CA ASN A 12 54.07 -28.34 17.22
C ASN A 12 54.11 -27.23 16.15
N LYS A 13 54.28 -25.97 16.61
CA LYS A 13 54.50 -24.76 15.79
C LYS A 13 53.34 -24.34 14.86
N GLY A 14 52.09 -24.71 15.19
CA GLY A 14 50.92 -24.22 14.48
C GLY A 14 50.71 -22.70 14.61
N VAL A 15 49.81 -22.15 13.81
CA VAL A 15 49.43 -20.73 13.81
C VAL A 15 47.89 -20.61 13.82
N SER A 16 47.35 -19.72 14.65
CA SER A 16 45.92 -19.52 14.86
C SER A 16 45.54 -18.06 14.68
N ASP A 17 44.34 -17.80 14.15
CA ASP A 17 43.81 -16.45 13.92
C ASP A 17 43.12 -15.85 15.18
N LYS A 18 43.08 -16.60 16.30
CA LYS A 18 42.52 -16.14 17.58
C LYS A 18 43.47 -15.17 18.29
N GLN A 19 42.94 -14.03 18.73
CA GLN A 19 43.70 -12.99 19.42
C GLN A 19 43.87 -13.30 20.92
N ILE A 20 45.12 -13.25 21.42
CA ILE A 20 45.42 -13.25 22.86
C ILE A 20 45.54 -11.80 23.33
N ARG A 21 44.73 -11.39 24.33
CA ARG A 21 44.79 -10.04 24.91
C ARG A 21 45.59 -10.04 26.20
N LEU A 22 46.72 -9.36 26.20
CA LEU A 22 47.58 -9.16 27.38
C LEU A 22 47.56 -7.69 27.80
N LYS A 23 47.33 -7.41 29.09
CA LYS A 23 47.54 -6.08 29.70
C LYS A 23 48.74 -6.16 30.63
N ILE A 24 49.71 -5.27 30.44
CA ILE A 24 50.91 -5.16 31.27
C ILE A 24 50.87 -3.80 31.94
N PHE A 25 51.04 -3.76 33.26
CA PHE A 25 51.13 -2.53 34.05
C PHE A 25 52.52 -2.43 34.66
N SER A 26 53.22 -1.31 34.43
CA SER A 26 54.56 -1.05 34.95
C SER A 26 54.79 0.46 35.00
N PRO A 27 55.47 1.00 36.04
CA PRO A 27 55.84 2.42 36.07
C PRO A 27 56.95 2.77 35.06
N ASN A 28 57.58 1.77 34.41
CA ASN A 28 58.71 1.97 33.50
C ASN A 28 58.33 1.79 32.01
N VAL A 29 57.03 1.81 31.67
CA VAL A 29 56.55 1.67 30.29
C VAL A 29 55.60 2.81 29.93
N ILE A 30 55.51 3.11 28.64
CA ILE A 30 54.53 4.05 28.07
C ILE A 30 53.22 3.33 27.75
N ASP A 31 52.12 4.08 27.73
CA ASP A 31 50.81 3.57 27.30
C ASP A 31 50.81 3.34 25.77
N ILE A 32 51.11 2.11 25.37
CA ILE A 32 51.15 1.70 23.96
C ILE A 32 50.37 0.41 23.76
N THR A 33 49.50 0.39 22.75
CA THR A 33 48.86 -0.85 22.27
C THR A 33 49.68 -1.42 21.12
N LEU A 34 50.23 -2.61 21.32
CA LEU A 34 51.02 -3.34 20.32
C LEU A 34 50.24 -4.58 19.89
N VAL A 35 50.23 -4.86 18.59
CA VAL A 35 49.75 -6.13 18.03
C VAL A 35 50.99 -6.87 17.53
N ASP A 36 51.36 -7.93 18.24
CA ASP A 36 52.40 -8.85 17.79
C ASP A 36 51.81 -9.80 16.73
N LEU A 37 52.54 -10.04 15.66
CA LEU A 37 52.09 -10.80 14.49
C LEU A 37 53.11 -11.89 14.16
N PRO A 38 52.67 -13.08 13.70
CA PRO A 38 53.57 -14.18 13.42
C PRO A 38 54.60 -13.81 12.35
N GLY A 39 55.87 -14.15 12.62
CA GLY A 39 56.96 -13.99 11.66
C GLY A 39 56.73 -14.82 10.40
N ILE A 40 57.11 -14.27 9.24
CA ILE A 40 56.90 -14.90 7.94
C ILE A 40 57.82 -16.11 7.79
N THR A 41 57.23 -17.28 7.53
CA THR A 41 57.94 -18.54 7.25
C THR A 41 57.67 -18.99 5.81
N ARG A 42 58.73 -19.17 5.01
CA ARG A 42 58.65 -19.61 3.60
C ARG A 42 58.64 -21.12 3.41
N VAL A 43 58.97 -21.89 4.45
CA VAL A 43 58.98 -23.35 4.44
C VAL A 43 58.18 -23.83 5.65
N PRO A 44 57.15 -24.67 5.48
CA PRO A 44 56.34 -25.18 6.59
C PRO A 44 57.18 -26.11 7.48
N VAL A 45 56.99 -25.99 8.80
CA VAL A 45 57.66 -26.83 9.81
C VAL A 45 56.68 -27.32 10.87
N GLY A 46 56.84 -28.56 11.33
CA GLY A 46 55.91 -29.16 12.30
C GLY A 46 54.55 -29.44 11.66
N ASP A 47 53.47 -29.06 12.35
CA ASP A 47 52.09 -29.29 11.90
C ASP A 47 51.55 -28.16 10.98
N GLN A 48 52.44 -27.33 10.42
CA GLN A 48 52.06 -26.22 9.54
C GLN A 48 51.60 -26.72 8.15
N PRO A 49 50.51 -26.18 7.60
CA PRO A 49 50.05 -26.53 6.26
C PRO A 49 50.96 -25.92 5.18
N SER A 50 50.91 -26.46 3.96
CA SER A 50 51.76 -26.04 2.84
C SER A 50 51.52 -24.60 2.37
N ASP A 51 50.40 -23.99 2.75
CA ASP A 51 49.99 -22.61 2.42
C ASP A 51 50.25 -21.61 3.57
N ILE A 52 51.03 -21.99 4.59
CA ILE A 52 51.27 -21.19 5.80
C ILE A 52 51.79 -19.77 5.49
N GLU A 53 52.64 -19.60 4.47
CA GLU A 53 53.18 -18.30 4.06
C GLU A 53 52.06 -17.36 3.58
N SER A 54 51.14 -17.86 2.74
CA SER A 54 49.96 -17.11 2.29
C SER A 54 48.98 -16.81 3.43
N ARG A 55 48.79 -17.73 4.38
CA ARG A 55 47.92 -17.51 5.55
C ARG A 55 48.49 -16.42 6.47
N ILE A 56 49.78 -16.46 6.79
CA ILE A 56 50.47 -15.42 7.58
C ILE A 56 50.41 -14.06 6.87
N ARG A 57 50.70 -14.00 5.56
CA ARG A 57 50.55 -12.74 4.80
C ARG A 57 49.12 -12.20 4.84
N THR A 58 48.11 -13.08 4.72
CA THR A 58 46.70 -12.69 4.77
C THR A 58 46.31 -12.14 6.14
N MET A 59 46.74 -12.80 7.22
CA MET A 59 46.56 -12.33 8.59
C MET A 59 47.20 -10.95 8.81
N ILE A 60 48.46 -10.76 8.41
CA ILE A 60 49.15 -9.47 8.52
C ILE A 60 48.41 -8.38 7.73
N MET A 61 47.99 -8.67 6.50
CA MET A 61 47.26 -7.73 5.63
C MET A 61 45.91 -7.29 6.21
N GLN A 62 45.22 -8.12 7.01
CA GLN A 62 43.99 -7.70 7.70
C GLN A 62 44.25 -6.52 8.65
N TYR A 63 45.39 -6.51 9.35
CA TYR A 63 45.77 -5.40 10.23
C TYR A 63 46.35 -4.22 9.44
N ILE A 64 47.39 -4.45 8.63
CA ILE A 64 48.15 -3.35 8.03
C ILE A 64 47.41 -2.61 6.92
N LYS A 65 46.33 -3.17 6.34
CA LYS A 65 45.46 -2.48 5.36
C LYS A 65 44.67 -1.32 5.98
N HIS A 66 44.45 -1.31 7.30
CA HIS A 66 43.73 -0.20 7.94
C HIS A 66 44.62 1.05 8.05
N PRO A 67 44.19 2.23 7.56
CA PRO A 67 45.00 3.45 7.59
C PRO A 67 45.26 3.96 9.01
N SER A 68 44.44 3.54 9.98
CA SER A 68 44.62 3.83 11.41
C SER A 68 45.74 3.02 12.08
N CYS A 69 46.37 2.06 11.41
CA CYS A 69 47.46 1.25 11.96
C CYS A 69 48.83 1.87 11.66
N ILE A 70 49.69 2.01 12.68
CA ILE A 70 51.12 2.32 12.51
C ILE A 70 51.87 1.00 12.30
N ILE A 71 52.70 0.92 11.26
CA ILE A 71 53.43 -0.30 10.89
C ILE A 71 54.85 -0.22 11.44
N LEU A 72 55.26 -1.21 12.24
CA LEU A 72 56.63 -1.35 12.73
C LEU A 72 57.38 -2.40 11.91
N ALA A 73 58.12 -1.97 10.90
CA ALA A 73 58.85 -2.84 9.98
C ALA A 73 60.21 -3.23 10.58
N VAL A 74 60.22 -4.32 11.37
CA VAL A 74 61.44 -4.85 12.00
C VAL A 74 62.28 -5.64 10.99
N SER A 75 63.55 -5.27 10.83
CA SER A 75 64.53 -5.95 9.96
C SER A 75 65.86 -6.16 10.72
N PRO A 76 66.63 -7.22 10.43
CA PRO A 76 67.96 -7.41 10.99
C PRO A 76 69.03 -6.70 10.16
N ALA A 77 70.06 -6.16 10.81
CA ALA A 77 71.13 -5.39 10.17
C ALA A 77 72.12 -6.25 9.37
N ASN A 78 72.23 -7.53 9.69
CA ASN A 78 73.11 -8.49 9.02
C ASN A 78 72.51 -9.11 7.74
N ALA A 79 71.38 -8.58 7.26
CA ALA A 79 70.76 -8.95 5.99
C ALA A 79 70.53 -7.70 5.14
N ASP A 80 70.52 -7.86 3.81
CA ASP A 80 70.22 -6.76 2.90
C ASP A 80 68.76 -6.29 3.05
N LEU A 81 68.61 -4.99 3.29
CA LEU A 81 67.33 -4.33 3.53
C LEU A 81 66.37 -4.45 2.33
N ALA A 82 66.89 -4.55 1.10
CA ALA A 82 66.07 -4.75 -0.10
C ALA A 82 65.30 -6.08 -0.10
N ASN A 83 65.82 -7.09 0.61
CA ASN A 83 65.24 -8.42 0.73
C ASN A 83 64.33 -8.58 1.98
N SER A 84 64.06 -7.51 2.71
CA SER A 84 63.21 -7.55 3.91
C SER A 84 61.74 -7.79 3.58
N ASP A 85 61.24 -8.99 3.92
CA ASP A 85 59.81 -9.33 3.81
C ASP A 85 58.91 -8.35 4.59
N ALA A 86 59.40 -7.81 5.72
CA ALA A 86 58.65 -6.86 6.55
C ALA A 86 58.43 -5.51 5.82
N LEU A 87 59.46 -4.99 5.13
CA LEU A 87 59.34 -3.77 4.34
C LEU A 87 58.54 -3.99 3.04
N GLN A 88 58.63 -5.19 2.45
CA GLN A 88 57.80 -5.55 1.28
C GLN A 88 56.31 -5.57 1.65
N LEU A 89 55.92 -6.22 2.75
CA LEU A 89 54.53 -6.18 3.23
C LEU A 89 54.10 -4.77 3.65
N ALA A 90 54.95 -4.03 4.36
CA ALA A 90 54.65 -2.65 4.75
C ALA A 90 54.32 -1.79 3.53
N ARG A 91 55.09 -1.90 2.44
CA ARG A 91 54.86 -1.15 1.19
C ARG A 91 53.60 -1.58 0.42
N LEU A 92 53.08 -2.80 0.64
CA LEU A 92 51.76 -3.20 0.13
C LEU A 92 50.59 -2.56 0.90
N GLY A 93 50.77 -2.25 2.19
CA GLY A 93 49.77 -1.55 3.01
C GLY A 93 49.91 -0.02 3.02
N ASP A 94 51.13 0.49 2.89
CA ASP A 94 51.53 1.90 2.96
C ASP A 94 52.58 2.21 1.87
N PRO A 95 52.15 2.35 0.59
CA PRO A 95 53.06 2.57 -0.54
C PRO A 95 53.99 3.78 -0.38
N ASP A 96 53.49 4.80 0.32
CA ASP A 96 54.15 6.08 0.58
C ASP A 96 55.10 6.07 1.79
N GLY A 97 55.15 4.97 2.57
CA GLY A 97 55.92 4.90 3.82
C GLY A 97 55.52 5.98 4.85
N SER A 98 54.24 6.38 4.85
CA SER A 98 53.67 7.48 5.63
C SER A 98 53.43 7.17 7.11
N ARG A 99 53.11 5.91 7.41
CA ARG A 99 52.79 5.38 8.75
C ARG A 99 53.66 4.16 9.09
N THR A 100 54.75 3.96 8.35
CA THR A 100 55.71 2.87 8.52
C THR A 100 56.99 3.40 9.17
N ILE A 101 57.38 2.79 10.29
CA ILE A 101 58.64 3.02 11.00
C ILE A 101 59.55 1.82 10.76
N GLY A 102 60.77 2.04 10.27
CA GLY A 102 61.76 0.98 10.14
C GLY A 102 62.51 0.76 11.46
N VAL A 103 62.64 -0.49 11.91
CA VAL A 103 63.47 -0.84 13.07
C VAL A 103 64.58 -1.79 12.63
N ILE A 104 65.83 -1.35 12.78
CA ILE A 104 67.01 -2.14 12.46
C ILE A 104 67.53 -2.77 13.75
N THR A 105 67.51 -4.10 13.80
CA THR A 105 67.95 -4.92 14.95
C THR A 105 69.27 -5.61 14.66
N LYS A 106 69.93 -6.22 15.66
CA LYS A 106 71.12 -7.07 15.46
C LYS A 106 72.33 -6.32 14.86
N LEU A 107 72.48 -5.03 15.19
CA LEU A 107 73.58 -4.16 14.74
C LEU A 107 74.95 -4.60 15.29
N ASP A 108 74.94 -5.38 16.37
CA ASP A 108 76.09 -5.95 17.07
C ASP A 108 76.76 -7.12 16.32
N ILE A 109 76.02 -7.82 15.46
CA ILE A 109 76.49 -8.99 14.69
C ILE A 109 76.59 -8.72 13.18
N MET A 110 76.95 -7.49 12.80
CA MET A 110 77.27 -7.14 11.42
C MET A 110 78.67 -7.61 11.02
N ASP A 111 78.89 -7.84 9.73
CA ASP A 111 80.20 -8.23 9.19
C ASP A 111 81.24 -7.14 9.41
N ARG A 112 82.46 -7.54 9.79
CA ARG A 112 83.54 -6.61 10.13
C ARG A 112 83.87 -5.69 8.96
N GLY A 113 83.78 -4.38 9.19
CA GLY A 113 83.99 -3.35 8.17
C GLY A 113 82.71 -2.87 7.46
N THR A 114 81.54 -3.42 7.81
CA THR A 114 80.24 -2.91 7.38
C THR A 114 79.57 -2.08 8.49
N ASP A 115 78.68 -1.16 8.11
CA ASP A 115 77.84 -0.41 9.04
C ASP A 115 76.42 -0.22 8.48
N ALA A 116 75.46 0.05 9.37
CA ALA A 116 74.06 0.29 9.02
C ALA A 116 73.72 1.78 8.85
N ARG A 117 74.71 2.68 8.75
CA ARG A 117 74.48 4.14 8.73
C ARG A 117 73.58 4.55 7.57
N ASN A 118 73.77 3.93 6.40
CA ASN A 118 72.93 4.17 5.22
C ASN A 118 71.49 3.64 5.38
N PHE A 119 71.27 2.60 6.18
CA PHE A 119 69.92 2.14 6.54
C PHE A 119 69.25 3.14 7.49
N LEU A 120 69.97 3.57 8.54
CA LEU A 120 69.44 4.49 9.55
C LEU A 120 69.12 5.89 9.01
N LEU A 121 69.89 6.37 8.03
CA LEU A 121 69.62 7.62 7.30
C LEU A 121 68.48 7.49 6.27
N GLY A 122 68.01 6.28 5.97
CA GLY A 122 66.98 6.06 4.94
C GLY A 122 67.49 6.18 3.49
N ASN A 123 68.80 6.16 3.27
CA ASN A 123 69.42 6.31 1.95
C ASN A 123 69.11 5.15 0.98
N VAL A 124 68.80 3.96 1.53
CA VAL A 124 68.56 2.73 0.74
C VAL A 124 67.07 2.55 0.41
N ILE A 125 66.21 2.66 1.42
CA ILE A 125 64.75 2.66 1.28
C ILE A 125 64.22 3.82 2.13
N PRO A 126 63.70 4.91 1.55
CA PRO A 126 63.21 6.03 2.34
C PRO A 126 61.84 5.73 2.98
N LEU A 127 61.68 6.10 4.25
CA LEU A 127 60.41 6.06 5.00
C LEU A 127 60.15 7.44 5.62
N LYS A 128 58.91 7.95 5.59
CA LYS A 128 58.59 9.30 6.09
C LYS A 128 58.77 9.42 7.61
N LEU A 129 58.63 8.33 8.36
CA LEU A 129 58.92 8.26 9.79
C LEU A 129 60.38 7.86 10.10
N GLY A 130 61.17 7.53 9.08
CA GLY A 130 62.56 7.12 9.17
C GLY A 130 62.79 5.78 9.87
N TYR A 131 64.07 5.53 10.20
CA TYR A 131 64.53 4.31 10.86
C TYR A 131 64.95 4.57 12.31
N VAL A 132 65.02 3.49 13.11
CA VAL A 132 65.65 3.46 14.43
C VAL A 132 66.48 2.18 14.57
N GLY A 133 67.72 2.31 15.02
CA GLY A 133 68.61 1.18 15.29
C GLY A 133 68.56 0.76 16.75
N ILE A 134 68.45 -0.55 17.03
CA ILE A 134 68.45 -1.10 18.39
C ILE A 134 69.36 -2.32 18.53
N VAL A 135 69.93 -2.50 19.73
CA VAL A 135 70.71 -3.67 20.13
C VAL A 135 69.98 -4.39 21.25
N ASN A 136 69.53 -5.60 20.96
CA ASN A 136 68.77 -6.44 21.90
C ASN A 136 69.69 -7.43 22.63
N ARG A 137 69.18 -8.07 23.68
CA ARG A 137 69.85 -9.21 24.33
C ARG A 137 70.05 -10.35 23.32
N SER A 138 71.25 -10.91 23.27
CA SER A 138 71.57 -12.13 22.51
C SER A 138 70.92 -13.37 23.13
N GLN A 139 70.98 -14.51 22.43
CA GLN A 139 70.49 -15.78 23.00
C GLN A 139 71.27 -16.20 24.25
N GLU A 140 72.56 -15.87 24.32
CA GLU A 140 73.39 -16.11 25.52
C GLU A 140 72.96 -15.20 26.67
N ASP A 141 72.75 -13.91 26.43
CA ASP A 141 72.23 -12.96 27.43
C ASP A 141 70.87 -13.38 28.00
N ILE A 142 70.01 -13.99 27.16
CA ILE A 142 68.72 -14.54 27.58
C ILE A 142 68.92 -15.77 28.47
N ASN A 143 69.78 -16.71 28.05
CA ASN A 143 70.09 -17.92 28.83
C ASN A 143 70.72 -17.59 30.19
N PHE A 144 71.55 -16.54 30.26
CA PHE A 144 72.15 -16.02 31.50
C PHE A 144 71.25 -15.03 32.26
N ASN A 145 69.99 -14.82 31.85
CA ASN A 145 69.02 -13.94 32.49
C ASN A 145 69.52 -12.48 32.72
N ARG A 146 70.31 -11.95 31.79
CA ARG A 146 70.85 -10.59 31.87
C ARG A 146 69.73 -9.55 32.06
N SER A 147 69.93 -8.63 32.99
CA SER A 147 68.90 -7.65 33.34
C SER A 147 68.67 -6.63 32.20
N ILE A 148 67.46 -6.05 32.17
CA ILE A 148 67.10 -5.03 31.19
C ILE A 148 67.98 -3.77 31.35
N LYS A 149 68.35 -3.41 32.59
CA LYS A 149 69.24 -2.26 32.86
C LYS A 149 70.63 -2.48 32.26
N ASP A 150 71.20 -3.67 32.43
CA ASP A 150 72.53 -4.01 31.90
C ASP A 150 72.54 -4.16 30.37
N ALA A 151 71.38 -4.46 29.76
CA ALA A 151 71.20 -4.47 28.31
C ALA A 151 71.17 -3.03 27.75
N LEU A 152 70.38 -2.13 28.36
CA LEU A 152 70.31 -0.71 27.96
C LEU A 152 71.65 0.01 28.11
N ALA A 153 72.36 -0.20 29.23
CA ALA A 153 73.69 0.39 29.44
C ALA A 153 74.74 -0.11 28.42
N PHE A 154 74.57 -1.32 27.90
CA PHE A 154 75.43 -1.88 26.84
C PHE A 154 75.05 -1.36 25.46
N GLU A 155 73.76 -1.18 25.18
CA GLU A 155 73.29 -0.53 23.96
C GLU A 155 73.82 0.91 23.86
N GLU A 156 73.74 1.68 24.95
CA GLU A 156 74.32 3.02 25.05
C GLU A 156 75.84 3.01 24.85
N LYS A 157 76.54 2.04 25.47
CA LYS A 157 77.98 1.85 25.27
C LYS A 157 78.33 1.46 23.83
N PHE A 158 77.54 0.62 23.17
CA PHE A 158 77.74 0.21 21.78
C PHE A 158 77.67 1.42 20.83
N PHE A 159 76.60 2.21 20.92
CA PHE A 159 76.41 3.39 20.06
C PHE A 159 77.40 4.53 20.35
N SER A 160 77.86 4.67 21.59
CA SER A 160 78.90 5.66 21.94
C SER A 160 80.33 5.20 21.61
N THR A 161 80.60 3.91 21.48
CA THR A 161 81.95 3.41 21.13
C THR A 161 82.21 3.45 19.61
N LEU A 162 81.18 3.28 18.78
CA LEU A 162 81.33 3.15 17.32
C LEU A 162 81.19 4.50 16.57
N PRO A 163 82.26 5.01 15.91
CA PRO A 163 82.23 6.32 15.24
C PRO A 163 81.17 6.47 14.14
N ALA A 164 80.76 5.36 13.51
CA ALA A 164 79.72 5.35 12.48
C ALA A 164 78.36 5.89 12.96
N TYR A 165 78.08 5.82 14.27
CA TYR A 165 76.78 6.15 14.86
C TYR A 165 76.79 7.43 15.72
N HIS A 166 77.94 8.10 15.93
CA HIS A 166 78.05 9.30 16.79
C HIS A 166 77.13 10.47 16.38
N GLY A 167 76.84 10.63 15.07
CA GLY A 167 75.89 11.64 14.55
C GLY A 167 74.42 11.19 14.48
N LEU A 168 74.10 10.00 15.00
CA LEU A 168 72.79 9.34 14.88
C LEU A 168 72.13 9.03 16.22
N SER A 169 72.56 9.66 17.32
CA SER A 169 72.03 9.40 18.66
C SER A 169 70.50 9.56 18.76
N GLN A 170 69.89 10.48 18.00
CA GLN A 170 68.44 10.65 17.87
C GLN A 170 67.69 9.49 17.20
N CYS A 171 68.40 8.58 16.51
CA CYS A 171 67.86 7.42 15.78
C CYS A 171 68.43 6.08 16.31
N CYS A 172 69.11 6.07 17.45
CA CYS A 172 69.74 4.89 18.02
C CYS A 172 69.28 4.65 19.46
N GLY A 173 68.97 3.40 19.79
CA GLY A 173 68.61 2.94 21.13
C GLY A 173 67.12 2.72 21.35
N VAL A 174 66.79 1.71 22.17
CA VAL A 174 65.42 1.43 22.64
C VAL A 174 64.75 2.63 23.31
N PRO A 175 65.44 3.47 24.13
CA PRO A 175 64.80 4.66 24.71
C PRO A 175 64.33 5.68 23.66
N GLN A 176 65.11 5.87 22.59
CA GLN A 176 64.72 6.77 21.49
C GLN A 176 63.60 6.16 20.65
N LEU A 177 63.61 4.83 20.43
CA LEU A 177 62.49 4.13 19.80
C LEU A 177 61.19 4.35 20.59
N ALA A 178 61.19 4.15 21.91
CA ALA A 178 60.02 4.34 22.76
C ALA A 178 59.50 5.79 22.72
N LYS A 179 60.40 6.78 22.85
CA LYS A 179 60.04 8.21 22.75
C LYS A 179 59.44 8.56 21.40
N LYS A 180 60.04 8.09 20.30
CA LYS A 180 59.59 8.33 18.93
C LYS A 180 58.26 7.65 18.64
N LEU A 181 58.06 6.41 19.11
CA LEU A 181 56.78 5.70 19.02
C LEU A 181 55.66 6.44 19.76
N ASN A 182 55.91 6.91 20.99
CA ASN A 182 54.92 7.66 21.75
C ASN A 182 54.47 8.95 21.03
N MET A 183 55.43 9.74 20.53
CA MET A 183 55.16 10.96 19.78
C MET A 183 54.37 10.70 18.49
N ILE A 184 54.74 9.66 17.73
CA ILE A 184 54.04 9.29 16.50
C ILE A 184 52.63 8.77 16.81
N LEU A 185 52.47 7.95 17.85
CA LEU A 185 51.18 7.43 18.30
C LEU A 185 50.24 8.56 18.72
N LEU A 186 50.71 9.50 19.55
CA LEU A 186 49.92 10.65 20.00
C LEU A 186 49.47 11.49 18.80
N LYS A 187 50.40 11.87 17.92
CA LYS A 187 50.09 12.65 16.72
C LYS A 187 49.07 11.92 15.83
N HIS A 188 49.29 10.63 15.57
CA HIS A 188 48.42 9.82 14.72
C HIS A 188 47.01 9.64 15.31
N ILE A 189 46.89 9.51 16.63
CA ILE A 189 45.59 9.55 17.32
C ILE A 189 44.91 10.90 17.09
N THR A 190 45.60 12.01 17.33
CA THR A 190 45.07 13.37 17.17
C THR A 190 44.65 13.65 15.72
N ASP A 191 45.46 13.27 14.73
CA ASP A 191 45.15 13.46 13.30
C ASP A 191 43.92 12.62 12.85
N MET A 192 43.73 11.43 13.43
CA MET A 192 42.63 10.51 13.06
C MET A 192 41.32 10.76 13.84
N LEU A 193 41.38 11.38 15.02
CA LEU A 193 40.22 11.55 15.92
C LEU A 193 39.07 12.38 15.31
N PRO A 194 39.29 13.50 14.60
CA PRO A 194 38.21 14.25 13.94
C PRO A 194 37.46 13.42 12.90
N GLY A 195 38.19 12.60 12.12
CA GLY A 195 37.59 11.69 11.13
C GLY A 195 36.78 10.56 11.77
N LEU A 196 37.25 10.03 12.91
CA LEU A 196 36.52 9.03 13.69
C LEU A 196 35.23 9.62 14.30
N LYS A 197 35.32 10.82 14.90
CA LYS A 197 34.16 11.55 15.46
C LYS A 197 33.10 11.82 14.39
N SER A 198 33.51 12.32 13.22
CA SER A 198 32.60 12.54 12.09
C SER A 198 31.88 11.27 11.65
N ARG A 199 32.60 10.14 11.52
CA ARG A 199 32.02 8.84 11.15
C ARG A 199 31.03 8.31 12.18
N ILE A 200 31.35 8.38 13.48
CA ILE A 200 30.45 7.95 14.55
C ILE A 200 29.19 8.82 14.59
N ASN A 201 29.32 10.14 14.43
CA ASN A 201 28.17 11.04 14.38
C ASN A 201 27.26 10.73 13.18
N ALA A 202 27.83 10.47 12.00
CA ALA A 202 27.06 10.08 10.81
C ALA A 202 26.32 8.75 11.00
N GLN A 203 26.97 7.75 11.64
CA GLN A 203 26.34 6.48 11.98
C GLN A 203 25.24 6.65 13.04
N LEU A 204 25.48 7.44 14.08
CA LEU A 204 24.51 7.73 15.14
C LEU A 204 23.24 8.38 14.56
N VAL A 205 23.38 9.39 13.70
CA VAL A 205 22.24 10.04 13.03
C VAL A 205 21.48 9.05 12.12
N ALA A 206 22.18 8.18 11.40
CA ALA A 206 21.55 7.17 10.55
C ALA A 206 20.76 6.13 11.37
N VAL A 207 21.36 5.59 12.44
CA VAL A 207 20.74 4.59 13.32
C VAL A 207 19.58 5.20 14.12
N ALA A 208 19.72 6.43 14.62
CA ALA A 208 18.63 7.15 15.29
C ALA A 208 17.44 7.42 14.35
N LYS A 209 17.70 7.75 13.08
CA LYS A 209 16.65 7.90 12.06
C LYS A 209 15.96 6.56 11.74
N GLU A 210 16.70 5.46 11.66
CA GLU A 210 16.12 4.12 11.49
C GLU A 210 15.26 3.74 12.73
N HIS A 211 15.76 3.97 13.95
CA HIS A 211 15.01 3.74 15.19
C HIS A 211 13.68 4.51 15.22
N ALA A 212 13.72 5.80 14.90
CA ALA A 212 12.52 6.65 14.83
C ALA A 212 11.48 6.15 13.81
N ALA A 213 11.90 5.49 12.72
CA ALA A 213 11.00 4.90 11.74
C ALA A 213 10.28 3.62 12.25
N TYR A 214 10.90 2.88 13.17
CA TYR A 214 10.21 1.80 13.89
C TYR A 214 9.23 2.35 14.94
N GLY A 215 9.62 3.45 15.60
CA GLY A 215 8.80 4.16 16.59
C GLY A 215 8.74 3.46 17.94
N ASP A 216 8.37 4.21 18.98
CA ASP A 216 8.40 3.73 20.35
C ASP A 216 7.40 2.59 20.62
N THR A 217 7.88 1.59 21.34
CA THR A 217 7.04 0.62 22.05
C THR A 217 6.39 1.33 23.22
N ALA A 218 5.04 1.36 23.23
CA ALA A 218 4.33 1.87 24.38
C ALA A 218 4.40 0.83 25.51
N GLU A 219 5.25 1.09 26.49
CA GLU A 219 5.50 0.19 27.64
C GLU A 219 4.29 0.11 28.62
N SER A 220 3.36 1.07 28.52
CA SER A 220 2.14 1.11 29.33
C SER A 220 0.90 0.81 28.48
N THR A 221 -0.05 0.08 29.06
CA THR A 221 -1.39 -0.18 28.50
C THR A 221 -2.14 1.09 28.10
N ALA A 222 -1.97 2.19 28.84
CA ALA A 222 -2.53 3.49 28.49
C ALA A 222 -1.89 4.07 27.21
N GLY A 223 -0.57 3.92 27.06
CA GLY A 223 0.15 4.32 25.84
C GLY A 223 -0.21 3.45 24.63
N GLN A 224 -0.41 2.14 24.84
CA GLN A 224 -0.92 1.22 23.82
C GLN A 224 -2.31 1.66 23.34
N GLY A 225 -3.21 2.05 24.24
CA GLY A 225 -4.54 2.60 23.92
C GLY A 225 -4.46 3.87 23.05
N VAL A 226 -3.65 4.85 23.44
CA VAL A 226 -3.43 6.09 22.65
C VAL A 226 -2.83 5.77 21.26
N LYS A 227 -1.88 4.83 21.19
CA LYS A 227 -1.27 4.38 19.93
C LYS A 227 -2.29 3.74 19.00
N LEU A 228 -3.19 2.89 19.52
CA LEU A 228 -4.30 2.33 18.75
C LEU A 228 -5.25 3.42 18.25
N LEU A 229 -5.68 4.35 19.10
CA LEU A 229 -6.57 5.45 18.71
C LEU A 229 -5.97 6.32 17.59
N ASN A 230 -4.67 6.63 17.67
CA ASN A 230 -3.97 7.36 16.60
C ASN A 230 -3.94 6.57 15.27
N ILE A 231 -3.75 5.25 15.31
CA ILE A 231 -3.80 4.40 14.11
C ILE A 231 -5.22 4.38 13.51
N LEU A 232 -6.25 4.23 14.33
CA LEU A 232 -7.65 4.23 13.88
C LEU A 232 -8.08 5.59 13.31
N GLY A 233 -7.66 6.69 13.95
CA GLY A 233 -7.90 8.06 13.47
C GLY A 233 -7.26 8.31 12.10
N LYS A 234 -5.96 8.04 11.96
CA LYS A 234 -5.23 8.12 10.68
C LYS A 234 -5.91 7.30 9.58
N TYR A 235 -6.37 6.08 9.89
CA TYR A 235 -7.05 5.22 8.92
C TYR A 235 -8.40 5.81 8.47
N CYS A 236 -9.22 6.32 9.40
CA CYS A 236 -10.51 6.93 9.08
C CYS A 236 -10.35 8.24 8.27
N GLU A 237 -9.33 9.03 8.58
CA GLU A 237 -8.97 10.23 7.81
C GLU A 237 -8.50 9.87 6.40
N ALA A 238 -7.61 8.88 6.25
CA ALA A 238 -7.15 8.40 4.95
C ALA A 238 -8.29 7.82 4.10
N PHE A 239 -9.22 7.07 4.71
CA PHE A 239 -10.44 6.57 4.05
C PHE A 239 -11.32 7.71 3.55
N SER A 240 -11.63 8.67 4.43
CA SER A 240 -12.43 9.85 4.10
C SER A 240 -11.78 10.66 2.96
N SER A 241 -10.45 10.85 3.03
CA SER A 241 -9.68 11.61 2.03
C SER A 241 -9.64 10.92 0.66
N MET A 242 -9.64 9.59 0.60
CA MET A 242 -9.71 8.84 -0.66
C MET A 242 -11.12 8.81 -1.26
N VAL A 243 -12.17 8.72 -0.42
CA VAL A 243 -13.57 8.87 -0.87
C VAL A 243 -13.85 10.30 -1.37
N GLU A 244 -13.25 11.32 -0.75
CA GLU A 244 -13.40 12.73 -1.16
C GLU A 244 -12.43 13.17 -2.28
N GLY A 245 -11.47 12.33 -2.68
CA GLY A 245 -10.50 12.67 -3.73
C GLY A 245 -9.41 13.68 -3.32
N LYS A 246 -9.18 13.88 -2.02
CA LYS A 246 -8.18 14.81 -1.45
C LYS A 246 -6.78 14.23 -1.31
N ASN A 247 -6.62 12.92 -1.53
CA ASN A 247 -5.33 12.24 -1.41
C ASN A 247 -4.36 12.62 -2.55
N LYS A 248 -3.07 12.32 -2.38
CA LYS A 248 -2.06 12.49 -3.46
C LYS A 248 -2.51 11.72 -4.70
N VAL A 249 -2.82 12.46 -5.76
CA VAL A 249 -3.41 11.92 -6.99
C VAL A 249 -2.43 10.97 -7.66
N SER A 250 -2.78 9.68 -7.73
CA SER A 250 -2.08 8.72 -8.58
C SER A 250 -2.43 8.99 -10.03
N THR A 251 -1.43 9.30 -10.87
CA THR A 251 -1.64 9.69 -12.28
C THR A 251 -2.12 8.54 -13.16
N ASP A 252 -1.95 7.28 -12.73
CA ASP A 252 -2.09 6.11 -13.60
C ASP A 252 -3.54 5.60 -13.73
N GLN A 253 -4.37 5.77 -12.69
CA GLN A 253 -5.73 5.18 -12.65
C GLN A 253 -6.72 6.00 -11.82
N LEU A 254 -7.95 6.11 -12.33
CA LEU A 254 -9.11 6.61 -11.58
C LEU A 254 -9.41 5.69 -10.39
N SER A 255 -9.36 6.25 -9.18
CA SER A 255 -9.61 5.54 -7.92
C SER A 255 -10.45 6.41 -6.97
N GLY A 256 -11.01 5.81 -5.91
CA GLY A 256 -11.70 6.55 -4.86
C GLY A 256 -12.96 7.27 -5.35
N GLY A 257 -13.17 8.50 -4.88
CA GLY A 257 -14.33 9.32 -5.24
C GLY A 257 -14.51 9.55 -6.75
N ALA A 258 -13.41 9.66 -7.52
CA ALA A 258 -13.48 9.83 -8.97
C ALA A 258 -14.06 8.58 -9.68
N ARG A 259 -13.76 7.40 -9.15
CA ARG A 259 -14.29 6.12 -9.66
C ARG A 259 -15.74 5.89 -9.26
N ILE A 260 -16.13 6.31 -8.06
CA ILE A 260 -17.55 6.38 -7.64
C ILE A 260 -18.36 7.27 -8.59
N HIS A 261 -17.85 8.46 -8.93
CA HIS A 261 -18.51 9.36 -9.89
C HIS A 261 -18.62 8.73 -11.30
N TYR A 262 -17.57 8.07 -11.77
CA TYR A 262 -17.59 7.33 -13.04
C TYR A 262 -18.65 6.21 -13.05
N ILE A 263 -18.81 5.46 -11.96
CA ILE A 263 -19.83 4.40 -11.84
C ILE A 263 -21.24 4.99 -11.96
N PHE A 264 -21.54 6.12 -11.30
CA PHE A 264 -22.84 6.77 -11.44
C PHE A 264 -23.08 7.30 -12.87
N GLN A 265 -22.15 8.07 -13.44
CA GLN A 265 -22.40 8.79 -14.69
C GLN A 265 -22.12 7.97 -15.96
N SER A 266 -21.04 7.20 -15.99
CA SER A 266 -20.60 6.49 -17.20
C SER A 266 -21.00 5.03 -17.27
N ILE A 267 -21.40 4.42 -16.14
CA ILE A 267 -21.96 3.07 -16.11
C ILE A 267 -23.48 3.17 -15.91
N PHE A 268 -23.95 3.62 -14.75
CA PHE A 268 -25.37 3.55 -14.39
C PHE A 268 -26.27 4.39 -15.32
N VAL A 269 -26.08 5.71 -15.43
CA VAL A 269 -26.92 6.57 -16.29
C VAL A 269 -26.93 6.08 -17.74
N LYS A 270 -25.76 5.83 -18.34
CA LYS A 270 -25.68 5.31 -19.73
C LYS A 270 -26.37 3.96 -19.91
N SER A 271 -26.23 3.03 -18.97
CA SER A 271 -26.95 1.76 -19.02
C SER A 271 -28.47 1.92 -18.93
N LEU A 272 -28.98 2.99 -18.29
CA LEU A 272 -30.41 3.30 -18.30
C LEU A 272 -30.86 3.96 -19.61
N GLU A 273 -30.06 4.87 -20.16
CA GLU A 273 -30.29 5.52 -21.47
C GLU A 273 -30.36 4.50 -22.62
N GLU A 274 -29.54 3.46 -22.59
CA GLU A 274 -29.54 2.36 -23.59
C GLU A 274 -30.80 1.48 -23.56
N ILE A 275 -31.58 1.51 -22.47
CA ILE A 275 -32.83 0.73 -22.36
C ILE A 275 -33.96 1.45 -23.10
N ASP A 276 -34.26 0.96 -24.31
CA ASP A 276 -35.50 1.27 -25.02
C ASP A 276 -36.71 0.59 -24.32
N PRO A 277 -37.71 1.36 -23.84
CA PRO A 277 -38.90 0.82 -23.18
C PRO A 277 -39.82 0.01 -24.10
N CYS A 278 -39.78 0.22 -25.42
CA CYS A 278 -40.71 -0.40 -26.37
C CYS A 278 -40.11 -1.60 -27.13
N LYS A 279 -38.79 -1.77 -27.14
CA LYS A 279 -38.08 -2.80 -27.94
C LYS A 279 -38.47 -4.25 -27.62
N ASN A 280 -38.87 -4.51 -26.37
CA ASN A 280 -39.23 -5.84 -25.88
C ASN A 280 -40.75 -6.05 -25.74
N ILE A 281 -41.57 -5.12 -26.25
CA ILE A 281 -43.03 -5.21 -26.22
C ILE A 281 -43.54 -5.49 -27.64
N SER A 282 -44.16 -6.65 -27.87
CA SER A 282 -44.73 -6.95 -29.19
C SER A 282 -46.00 -6.13 -29.44
N ASP A 283 -46.21 -5.71 -30.69
CA ASP A 283 -47.48 -5.14 -31.17
C ASP A 283 -48.66 -6.08 -30.91
N GLU A 284 -48.41 -7.39 -30.89
CA GLU A 284 -49.39 -8.42 -30.54
C GLU A 284 -49.70 -8.45 -29.04
N ASP A 285 -48.73 -8.20 -28.17
CA ASP A 285 -48.93 -8.13 -26.72
C ASP A 285 -49.76 -6.89 -26.35
N ILE A 286 -49.46 -5.75 -26.98
CA ILE A 286 -50.23 -4.50 -26.81
C ILE A 286 -51.67 -4.70 -27.30
N ARG A 287 -51.86 -5.27 -28.49
CA ARG A 287 -53.21 -5.55 -29.04
C ARG A 287 -53.99 -6.51 -28.14
N THR A 288 -53.35 -7.56 -27.65
CA THR A 288 -53.96 -8.53 -26.72
C THR A 288 -54.33 -7.84 -25.40
N SER A 289 -53.48 -6.96 -24.87
CA SER A 289 -53.76 -6.20 -23.65
C SER A 289 -54.93 -5.23 -23.81
N ILE A 290 -55.03 -4.53 -24.94
CA ILE A 290 -56.17 -3.66 -25.29
C ILE A 290 -57.46 -4.50 -25.37
N GLN A 291 -57.48 -5.57 -26.17
CA GLN A 291 -58.68 -6.41 -26.34
C GLN A 291 -59.13 -7.09 -25.04
N ASN A 292 -58.20 -7.50 -24.17
CA ASN A 292 -58.52 -8.04 -22.85
C ASN A 292 -59.08 -6.97 -21.90
N SER A 293 -58.67 -5.70 -22.06
CA SER A 293 -59.15 -4.58 -21.23
C SER A 293 -60.52 -4.07 -21.68
N ASP A 294 -60.82 -4.12 -22.98
CA ASP A 294 -62.14 -3.83 -23.57
C ASP A 294 -63.24 -4.79 -23.08
N GLY A 295 -62.86 -6.06 -22.83
CA GLY A 295 -63.74 -7.11 -22.37
C GLY A 295 -64.95 -7.33 -23.30
N PRO A 296 -66.13 -7.73 -22.76
CA PRO A 296 -67.26 -8.15 -23.59
C PRO A 296 -68.06 -7.01 -24.23
N LYS A 297 -67.69 -5.74 -24.01
CA LYS A 297 -68.47 -4.58 -24.48
C LYS A 297 -67.87 -3.89 -25.71
N GLY A 298 -66.55 -4.01 -25.92
CA GLY A 298 -65.80 -3.28 -26.97
C GLY A 298 -65.73 -1.78 -26.67
N ALA A 299 -64.53 -1.19 -26.75
CA ALA A 299 -64.34 0.19 -26.33
C ALA A 299 -64.48 1.21 -27.49
N MET A 300 -65.22 2.28 -27.20
CA MET A 300 -65.30 3.48 -28.06
C MET A 300 -64.06 4.39 -27.95
N PHE A 301 -63.28 4.23 -26.88
CA PHE A 301 -62.05 4.96 -26.59
C PHE A 301 -60.98 3.99 -26.10
N LEU A 302 -59.70 4.30 -26.31
CA LEU A 302 -58.60 3.46 -25.84
C LEU A 302 -58.61 3.33 -24.29
N PRO A 303 -58.62 2.13 -23.70
CA PRO A 303 -58.53 1.96 -22.25
C PRO A 303 -57.17 2.42 -21.69
N GLU A 304 -57.16 2.87 -20.44
CA GLU A 304 -55.94 3.31 -19.73
C GLU A 304 -55.13 2.11 -19.17
N VAL A 305 -55.82 1.03 -18.79
CA VAL A 305 -55.24 -0.18 -18.15
C VAL A 305 -54.08 -0.84 -18.94
N PRO A 306 -54.12 -0.98 -20.28
CA PRO A 306 -52.98 -1.49 -21.05
C PRO A 306 -51.71 -0.65 -20.88
N PHE A 307 -51.85 0.67 -20.83
CA PHE A 307 -50.71 1.57 -20.61
C PHE A 307 -50.14 1.39 -19.19
N GLU A 308 -51.00 1.32 -18.16
CA GLU A 308 -50.55 1.15 -16.77
C GLU A 308 -49.78 -0.16 -16.55
N ILE A 309 -50.31 -1.28 -17.06
CA ILE A 309 -49.68 -2.61 -16.95
C ILE A 309 -48.31 -2.60 -17.63
N LEU A 310 -48.22 -2.02 -18.84
CA LEU A 310 -46.98 -1.97 -19.61
C LEU A 310 -45.95 -1.03 -18.97
N VAL A 311 -46.37 0.13 -18.44
CA VAL A 311 -45.51 1.05 -17.69
C VAL A 311 -44.93 0.38 -16.45
N ARG A 312 -45.76 -0.23 -15.58
CA ARG A 312 -45.28 -0.91 -14.37
C ARG A 312 -44.25 -1.98 -14.71
N LYS A 313 -44.52 -2.79 -15.75
CA LYS A 313 -43.60 -3.82 -16.25
C LYS A 313 -42.28 -3.25 -16.82
N GLN A 314 -42.25 -2.03 -17.34
CA GLN A 314 -40.98 -1.40 -17.73
C GLN A 314 -40.24 -0.79 -16.54
N ILE A 315 -40.93 -0.16 -15.59
CA ILE A 315 -40.33 0.43 -14.38
C ILE A 315 -39.64 -0.64 -13.53
N ASP A 316 -40.25 -1.81 -13.34
CA ASP A 316 -39.67 -2.96 -12.63
C ASP A 316 -38.26 -3.35 -13.14
N ARG A 317 -38.03 -3.25 -14.45
CA ARG A 317 -36.74 -3.55 -15.08
C ARG A 317 -35.60 -2.59 -14.69
N LEU A 318 -35.91 -1.46 -14.06
CA LEU A 318 -34.93 -0.52 -13.53
C LEU A 318 -34.35 -0.97 -12.17
N LEU A 319 -34.95 -1.96 -11.51
CA LEU A 319 -34.52 -2.47 -10.21
C LEU A 319 -33.14 -3.15 -10.27
N ASP A 320 -32.96 -4.11 -11.19
CA ASP A 320 -31.71 -4.85 -11.31
C ASP A 320 -30.49 -3.95 -11.60
N PRO A 321 -30.51 -3.01 -12.58
CA PRO A 321 -29.42 -2.06 -12.79
C PRO A 321 -29.14 -1.17 -11.57
N SER A 322 -30.18 -0.78 -10.83
CA SER A 322 -30.05 0.09 -9.64
C SER A 322 -29.39 -0.66 -8.46
N LEU A 323 -29.78 -1.92 -8.23
CA LEU A 323 -29.14 -2.79 -7.24
C LEU A 323 -27.69 -3.16 -7.65
N GLN A 324 -27.42 -3.36 -8.94
CA GLN A 324 -26.06 -3.57 -9.45
C GLN A 324 -25.18 -2.32 -9.25
N CYS A 325 -25.71 -1.11 -9.45
CA CYS A 325 -25.00 0.13 -9.16
C CYS A 325 -24.55 0.19 -7.68
N ALA A 326 -25.45 -0.11 -6.74
CA ALA A 326 -25.13 -0.15 -5.31
C ALA A 326 -24.00 -1.16 -4.99
N LYS A 327 -24.02 -2.34 -5.64
CA LYS A 327 -22.97 -3.37 -5.49
C LYS A 327 -21.62 -2.92 -6.04
N PHE A 328 -21.58 -2.27 -7.21
CA PHE A 328 -20.33 -1.71 -7.75
C PHE A 328 -19.73 -0.62 -6.86
N ILE A 329 -20.56 0.21 -6.22
CA ILE A 329 -20.09 1.19 -5.23
C ILE A 329 -19.58 0.50 -3.96
N TYR A 330 -20.26 -0.54 -3.47
CA TYR A 330 -19.78 -1.37 -2.36
C TYR A 330 -18.40 -1.98 -2.64
N ASP A 331 -18.21 -2.60 -3.81
CA ASP A 331 -16.93 -3.18 -4.21
C ASP A 331 -15.81 -2.14 -4.30
N GLU A 332 -16.13 -0.91 -4.72
CA GLU A 332 -15.18 0.20 -4.74
C GLU A 332 -14.83 0.67 -3.31
N LEU A 333 -15.79 0.77 -2.39
CA LEU A 333 -15.51 1.06 -0.98
C LEU A 333 -14.67 -0.03 -0.31
N VAL A 334 -14.86 -1.30 -0.70
CA VAL A 334 -14.00 -2.41 -0.25
C VAL A 334 -12.59 -2.28 -0.81
N LYS A 335 -12.39 -1.88 -2.08
CA LYS A 335 -11.04 -1.61 -2.60
C LYS A 335 -10.37 -0.44 -1.89
N ILE A 336 -11.11 0.64 -1.64
CA ILE A 336 -10.65 1.81 -0.88
C ILE A 336 -10.20 1.39 0.53
N SER A 337 -10.98 0.57 1.24
CA SER A 337 -10.64 0.13 2.60
C SER A 337 -9.33 -0.66 2.67
N HIS A 338 -9.03 -1.48 1.66
CA HIS A 338 -7.75 -2.18 1.54
C HIS A 338 -6.59 -1.24 1.16
N GLY A 339 -6.83 -0.26 0.27
CA GLY A 339 -5.83 0.75 -0.12
C GLY A 339 -5.43 1.69 1.02
N CYS A 340 -6.31 1.92 2.00
CA CYS A 340 -6.04 2.71 3.20
C CYS A 340 -5.13 2.02 4.23
N LEU A 341 -4.77 0.74 4.05
CA LEU A 341 -3.97 0.00 5.02
C LEU A 341 -2.48 0.42 4.96
N THR A 342 -2.15 1.47 5.72
CA THR A 342 -0.82 2.05 5.86
C THR A 342 0.28 1.00 6.15
N SER A 343 1.51 1.29 5.73
CA SER A 343 2.71 0.53 6.15
C SER A 343 2.86 0.41 7.67
N GLU A 344 2.37 1.40 8.44
CA GLU A 344 2.27 1.31 9.91
C GLU A 344 1.48 0.07 10.38
N LEU A 345 0.42 -0.35 9.67
CA LEU A 345 -0.35 -1.55 10.00
C LEU A 345 0.31 -2.86 9.53
N GLN A 346 1.34 -2.81 8.67
CA GLN A 346 2.12 -4.03 8.37
C GLN A 346 2.90 -4.52 9.59
N LYS A 347 3.28 -3.61 10.51
CA LYS A 347 3.92 -3.95 11.79
C LYS A 347 2.99 -4.76 12.72
N TYR A 348 1.67 -4.60 12.59
CA TYR A 348 0.65 -5.17 13.49
C TYR A 348 -0.31 -6.10 12.72
N PRO A 349 0.11 -7.33 12.35
CA PRO A 349 -0.67 -8.20 11.47
C PRO A 349 -2.03 -8.61 12.06
N ILE A 350 -2.13 -8.73 13.39
CA ILE A 350 -3.37 -9.09 14.09
C ILE A 350 -4.37 -7.92 14.05
N LEU A 351 -3.92 -6.70 14.39
CA LEU A 351 -4.72 -5.48 14.23
C LEU A 351 -5.16 -5.28 12.78
N LYS A 352 -4.26 -5.42 11.80
CA LYS A 352 -4.59 -5.29 10.37
C LYS A 352 -5.71 -6.24 9.96
N ARG A 353 -5.65 -7.51 10.36
CA ARG A 353 -6.69 -8.51 10.06
C ARG A 353 -8.03 -8.14 10.69
N ARG A 354 -8.06 -7.90 12.00
CA ARG A 354 -9.30 -7.57 12.74
C ARG A 354 -9.92 -6.25 12.27
N MET A 355 -9.11 -5.26 11.92
CA MET A 355 -9.58 -4.01 11.35
C MET A 355 -10.21 -4.24 9.98
N GLY A 356 -9.54 -4.96 9.07
CA GLY A 356 -10.07 -5.32 7.75
C GLY A 356 -11.39 -6.09 7.81
N GLU A 357 -11.49 -7.10 8.69
CA GLU A 357 -12.74 -7.83 8.96
C GLU A 357 -13.85 -6.90 9.49
N SER A 358 -13.52 -6.04 10.46
CA SER A 358 -14.48 -5.10 11.06
C SER A 358 -15.06 -4.12 10.04
N VAL A 359 -14.21 -3.55 9.17
CA VAL A 359 -14.64 -2.64 8.09
C VAL A 359 -15.42 -3.38 7.01
N SER A 360 -14.98 -4.58 6.60
CA SER A 360 -15.65 -5.37 5.57
C SER A 360 -17.06 -5.79 5.98
N ASN A 361 -17.24 -6.14 7.27
CA ASN A 361 -18.56 -6.45 7.83
C ASN A 361 -19.43 -5.18 7.92
N PHE A 362 -18.87 -4.06 8.39
CA PHE A 362 -19.61 -2.79 8.47
C PHE A 362 -20.08 -2.28 7.09
N LEU A 363 -19.23 -2.35 6.06
CA LEU A 363 -19.62 -2.02 4.68
C LEU A 363 -20.74 -2.94 4.16
N ARG A 364 -20.71 -4.23 4.53
CA ARG A 364 -21.71 -5.23 4.11
C ARG A 364 -23.05 -4.99 4.78
N ASP A 365 -23.02 -4.64 6.07
CA ASP A 365 -24.22 -4.27 6.83
C ASP A 365 -24.83 -2.96 6.29
N GLY A 366 -23.99 -2.00 5.87
CA GLY A 366 -24.40 -0.73 5.27
C GLY A 366 -24.95 -0.82 3.83
N LEU A 367 -24.75 -1.94 3.12
CA LEU A 367 -25.32 -2.14 1.78
C LEU A 367 -26.82 -2.40 1.84
N ARG A 368 -27.31 -3.19 2.81
CA ARG A 368 -28.72 -3.59 2.89
C ARG A 368 -29.70 -2.41 2.97
N PRO A 369 -29.50 -1.37 3.83
CA PRO A 369 -30.40 -0.21 3.85
C PRO A 369 -30.45 0.55 2.52
N ALA A 370 -29.35 0.57 1.76
CA ALA A 370 -29.32 1.20 0.44
C ALA A 370 -30.11 0.36 -0.58
N GLU A 371 -29.93 -0.97 -0.61
CA GLU A 371 -30.72 -1.87 -1.45
C GLU A 371 -32.22 -1.77 -1.14
N THR A 372 -32.62 -1.80 0.13
CA THR A 372 -34.03 -1.63 0.55
C THR A 372 -34.60 -0.28 0.13
N MET A 373 -33.85 0.83 0.28
CA MET A 373 -34.32 2.14 -0.16
C MET A 373 -34.50 2.21 -1.68
N ILE A 374 -33.59 1.61 -2.45
CA ILE A 374 -33.69 1.53 -3.92
C ILE A 374 -34.94 0.75 -4.33
N THR A 375 -35.21 -0.38 -3.68
CA THR A 375 -36.44 -1.17 -3.91
C THR A 375 -37.69 -0.33 -3.65
N HIS A 376 -37.77 0.34 -2.49
CA HIS A 376 -38.91 1.21 -2.15
C HIS A 376 -39.09 2.37 -3.14
N ILE A 377 -38.00 2.98 -3.65
CA ILE A 377 -38.08 4.04 -4.67
C ILE A 377 -38.81 3.54 -5.91
N ILE A 378 -38.48 2.34 -6.37
CA ILE A 378 -39.04 1.75 -7.60
C ILE A 378 -40.46 1.24 -7.37
N GLU A 379 -40.75 0.66 -6.20
CA GLU A 379 -42.11 0.30 -5.79
C GLU A 379 -43.04 1.54 -5.75
N MET A 380 -42.59 2.67 -5.19
CA MET A 380 -43.36 3.92 -5.18
C MET A 380 -43.67 4.46 -6.59
N GLU A 381 -42.69 4.41 -7.51
CA GLU A 381 -42.87 4.83 -8.92
C GLU A 381 -43.79 3.86 -9.70
N MET A 382 -43.87 2.59 -9.29
CA MET A 382 -44.84 1.64 -9.84
C MET A 382 -46.24 1.86 -9.27
N ASP A 383 -46.39 2.12 -7.97
CA ASP A 383 -47.69 2.17 -7.29
C ASP A 383 -48.60 3.30 -7.78
N TYR A 384 -48.05 4.49 -8.04
CA TYR A 384 -48.81 5.66 -8.49
C TYR A 384 -48.29 6.24 -9.81
N ILE A 385 -49.11 6.17 -10.86
CA ILE A 385 -48.77 6.69 -12.19
C ILE A 385 -49.30 8.13 -12.32
N ASN A 386 -48.42 9.13 -12.28
CA ASN A 386 -48.79 10.53 -12.33
C ASN A 386 -48.97 11.07 -13.75
N THR A 387 -50.14 10.85 -14.34
CA THR A 387 -50.52 11.38 -15.67
C THR A 387 -50.67 12.90 -15.74
N SER A 388 -50.56 13.62 -14.61
CA SER A 388 -50.58 15.10 -14.56
C SER A 388 -49.19 15.74 -14.63
N HIS A 389 -48.12 14.95 -14.75
CA HIS A 389 -46.74 15.44 -14.78
C HIS A 389 -46.46 16.38 -15.97
N SER A 390 -45.73 17.48 -15.73
CA SER A 390 -45.53 18.57 -16.69
C SER A 390 -44.84 18.16 -18.01
N SER A 391 -44.02 17.10 -17.97
CA SER A 391 -43.31 16.54 -19.13
C SER A 391 -44.03 15.34 -19.76
N PHE A 392 -45.19 14.93 -19.26
CA PHE A 392 -45.94 13.78 -19.80
C PHE A 392 -46.75 14.19 -21.03
N VAL A 393 -46.57 13.49 -22.15
CA VAL A 393 -47.24 13.78 -23.42
C VAL A 393 -48.53 12.96 -23.53
N GLY A 394 -49.57 13.41 -22.81
CA GLY A 394 -50.91 12.82 -22.85
C GLY A 394 -51.90 13.50 -23.81
N GLY A 395 -53.07 12.89 -23.96
CA GLY A 395 -54.22 13.47 -24.67
C GLY A 395 -53.99 13.72 -26.17
N SER A 396 -54.58 14.79 -26.71
CA SER A 396 -54.58 15.08 -28.16
C SER A 396 -53.19 15.12 -28.80
N LYS A 397 -52.17 15.59 -28.06
CA LYS A 397 -50.78 15.67 -28.55
C LYS A 397 -50.23 14.29 -28.92
N VAL A 398 -50.52 13.26 -28.14
CA VAL A 398 -50.05 11.90 -28.43
C VAL A 398 -50.78 11.28 -29.63
N VAL A 399 -52.06 11.64 -29.81
CA VAL A 399 -52.88 11.20 -30.94
C VAL A 399 -52.40 11.84 -32.26
N GLU A 400 -51.97 13.09 -32.23
CA GLU A 400 -51.35 13.77 -33.38
C GLU A 400 -50.01 13.14 -33.77
N LEU A 401 -49.15 12.85 -32.80
CA LEU A 401 -47.87 12.18 -33.02
C LEU A 401 -48.05 10.75 -33.57
N ALA A 402 -48.95 9.95 -32.99
CA ALA A 402 -49.25 8.60 -33.46
C ALA A 402 -49.76 8.55 -34.91
N LYS A 403 -50.60 9.53 -35.31
CA LYS A 403 -51.06 9.66 -36.71
C LYS A 403 -49.91 9.99 -37.66
N HIS A 404 -48.92 10.77 -37.21
CA HIS A 404 -47.76 11.14 -38.02
C HIS A 404 -46.75 9.97 -38.16
N GLU A 405 -46.59 9.15 -37.13
CA GLU A 405 -45.78 7.91 -37.20
C GLU A 405 -46.43 6.85 -38.12
N GLY A 406 -47.76 6.71 -38.07
CA GLY A 406 -48.49 5.75 -38.92
C GLY A 406 -48.41 6.04 -40.42
N LEU A 407 -48.20 7.30 -40.83
CA LEU A 407 -48.10 7.69 -42.24
C LEU A 407 -46.70 7.50 -42.84
N SER A 408 -45.65 7.56 -42.02
CA SER A 408 -44.25 7.43 -42.46
C SER A 408 -43.82 5.99 -42.80
N SER A 409 -44.68 4.99 -42.59
CA SER A 409 -44.36 3.58 -42.89
C SER A 409 -44.52 3.17 -44.36
N ARG A 410 -44.85 4.11 -45.27
CA ARG A 410 -44.87 3.87 -46.73
C ARG A 410 -43.48 4.11 -47.34
N GLY A 411 -42.67 3.03 -47.41
CA GLY A 411 -41.44 3.02 -48.19
C GLY A 411 -41.68 3.19 -49.71
N PRO A 412 -40.73 3.77 -50.46
CA PRO A 412 -40.93 4.13 -51.87
C PRO A 412 -40.58 3.00 -52.85
N THR A 413 -41.24 3.00 -54.02
CA THR A 413 -40.88 2.17 -55.17
C THR A 413 -40.69 3.02 -56.44
N SER A 414 -39.45 3.07 -56.95
CA SER A 414 -39.02 3.01 -58.38
C SER A 414 -39.95 3.58 -59.48
N LEU A 415 -39.56 4.37 -60.49
CA LEU A 415 -38.32 4.91 -61.10
C LEU A 415 -38.74 6.25 -61.78
N SER A 416 -37.92 7.15 -62.35
CA SER A 416 -36.73 6.97 -63.20
C SER A 416 -35.86 8.24 -63.33
N VAL A 417 -34.63 8.01 -63.79
CA VAL A 417 -33.61 8.96 -64.23
C VAL A 417 -34.14 10.08 -65.16
N HIS A 418 -33.75 11.33 -64.91
CA HIS A 418 -32.97 12.15 -65.85
C HIS A 418 -32.27 13.34 -65.15
N LYS A 419 -31.34 13.96 -65.86
CA LYS A 419 -30.19 14.74 -65.38
C LYS A 419 -30.22 16.14 -66.03
N ASP A 420 -29.79 17.20 -65.32
CA ASP A 420 -28.93 18.32 -65.80
C ASP A 420 -29.16 19.66 -65.04
N GLY A 421 -28.12 20.53 -65.00
CA GLY A 421 -28.15 21.95 -64.57
C GLY A 421 -28.07 22.23 -63.05
N VAL A 422 -26.94 22.59 -62.40
CA VAL A 422 -26.01 23.74 -62.52
C VAL A 422 -26.51 25.07 -61.89
N GLY A 423 -25.74 25.60 -60.91
CA GLY A 423 -25.90 26.89 -60.20
C GLY A 423 -25.75 26.72 -58.67
N ILE A 424 -24.64 27.04 -57.98
CA ILE A 424 -24.04 28.38 -57.68
C ILE A 424 -25.06 29.24 -56.90
N SER A 425 -24.83 29.79 -55.69
CA SER A 425 -23.67 29.95 -54.78
C SER A 425 -24.19 30.24 -53.34
N SER A 426 -23.57 29.71 -52.27
CA SER A 426 -22.67 30.39 -51.31
C SER A 426 -23.25 31.51 -50.43
N GLU A 427 -22.85 31.47 -49.13
CA GLU A 427 -22.80 32.60 -48.17
C GLU A 427 -24.14 33.24 -47.70
N ALA A 428 -24.23 33.92 -46.55
CA ALA A 428 -23.52 33.83 -45.26
C ALA A 428 -24.29 34.68 -44.21
N GLN A 429 -24.03 34.43 -42.92
CA GLN A 429 -24.07 35.37 -41.76
C GLN A 429 -25.24 36.40 -41.62
N LEU A 430 -26.08 36.32 -40.57
CA LEU A 430 -25.88 36.80 -39.17
C LEU A 430 -26.22 38.29 -38.95
N LYS A 431 -26.85 38.59 -37.79
CA LYS A 431 -27.28 39.91 -37.23
C LYS A 431 -28.71 40.35 -37.66
N SER A 432 -29.53 41.00 -36.83
CA SER A 432 -29.38 41.46 -35.42
C SER A 432 -30.72 41.53 -34.66
N SER A 433 -30.62 41.77 -33.36
CA SER A 433 -31.61 42.41 -32.47
C SER A 433 -32.27 43.69 -33.08
N THR A 434 -33.36 44.27 -32.57
CA THR A 434 -33.69 44.53 -31.14
C THR A 434 -35.19 44.87 -30.92
N GLU A 435 -35.70 44.46 -29.75
CA GLU A 435 -36.86 44.88 -28.91
C GLU A 435 -37.95 45.91 -29.30
N ASN A 436 -39.11 45.72 -28.62
CA ASN A 436 -40.11 46.70 -28.11
C ASN A 436 -41.06 47.45 -29.07
N ASN A 437 -42.37 47.15 -28.96
CA ASN A 437 -43.30 48.10 -28.31
C ASN A 437 -44.57 47.39 -27.77
N VAL A 438 -45.20 47.97 -26.74
CA VAL A 438 -46.45 47.53 -26.10
C VAL A 438 -47.55 48.55 -26.38
N GLN A 439 -48.75 48.12 -26.78
CA GLN A 439 -49.94 48.95 -26.57
C GLN A 439 -51.21 48.13 -26.28
N LEU A 440 -51.98 48.61 -25.30
CA LEU A 440 -53.19 48.01 -24.73
C LEU A 440 -54.47 48.70 -25.24
N LYS A 441 -55.64 48.07 -24.95
CA LYS A 441 -57.06 48.54 -25.08
C LYS A 441 -57.75 48.14 -26.40
N SER A 442 -59.04 47.72 -26.44
CA SER A 442 -60.02 47.37 -25.38
C SER A 442 -61.27 46.64 -25.96
N GLU A 443 -62.14 46.17 -25.05
CA GLU A 443 -63.60 45.95 -25.14
C GLU A 443 -64.28 44.63 -25.62
N ARG A 444 -65.07 44.08 -24.66
CA ARG A 444 -66.45 43.54 -24.76
C ARG A 444 -66.80 42.34 -25.66
N GLY A 445 -66.50 41.15 -25.13
CA GLY A 445 -67.44 40.12 -24.65
C GLY A 445 -68.89 39.98 -25.15
N GLN A 446 -69.32 38.71 -25.31
CA GLN A 446 -70.61 38.19 -24.83
C GLN A 446 -70.56 36.67 -24.55
N LYS A 447 -71.49 36.17 -23.73
CA LYS A 447 -71.58 34.76 -23.27
C LYS A 447 -72.57 33.96 -24.11
N SER A 448 -72.42 32.63 -24.13
CA SER A 448 -73.56 31.68 -24.17
C SER A 448 -73.24 30.40 -23.39
N ARG A 449 -74.24 29.84 -22.72
CA ARG A 449 -74.12 28.71 -21.76
C ARG A 449 -75.40 27.84 -21.79
N ALA A 450 -75.24 26.53 -21.82
CA ALA A 450 -76.25 25.47 -21.59
C ALA A 450 -75.45 24.27 -21.02
N VAL A 451 -75.60 23.69 -19.82
CA VAL A 451 -76.74 23.33 -18.92
C VAL A 451 -77.79 22.45 -19.62
N PHE A 452 -78.31 21.31 -19.14
CA PHE A 452 -78.39 20.61 -17.82
C PHE A 452 -78.22 19.06 -18.05
N ALA A 453 -78.12 18.10 -17.11
CA ALA A 453 -77.90 18.02 -15.64
C ALA A 453 -77.57 16.55 -15.23
N ARG A 454 -77.04 16.33 -14.01
CA ARG A 454 -77.46 15.20 -13.14
C ARG A 454 -77.21 15.54 -11.67
N ASP A 455 -78.25 15.35 -10.86
CA ASP A 455 -78.31 15.70 -9.44
C ASP A 455 -78.57 14.44 -8.63
N THR A 456 -77.90 14.27 -7.49
CA THR A 456 -78.34 13.46 -6.33
C THR A 456 -77.45 13.82 -5.15
N SER A 457 -78.03 14.53 -4.19
CA SER A 457 -77.41 14.89 -2.91
C SER A 457 -77.55 13.78 -1.87
N ARG A 458 -76.63 13.76 -0.88
CA ARG A 458 -76.76 12.95 0.33
C ARG A 458 -77.75 13.61 1.31
N GLY A 459 -78.59 12.80 1.94
CA GLY A 459 -79.34 13.14 3.14
C GLY A 459 -79.44 11.90 4.03
N ALA A 460 -79.33 12.07 5.36
CA ALA A 460 -79.33 10.97 6.32
C ALA A 460 -80.29 11.27 7.48
N THR A 461 -81.11 10.27 7.85
CA THR A 461 -81.85 10.15 9.12
C THR A 461 -82.19 8.67 9.35
N ALA A 462 -82.66 8.31 10.55
CA ALA A 462 -82.38 7.01 11.16
C ALA A 462 -83.61 6.12 11.48
N GLU A 463 -83.27 4.86 11.80
CA GLU A 463 -83.89 3.94 12.78
C GLU A 463 -84.99 2.92 12.41
N LYS A 464 -84.79 1.73 13.01
CA LYS A 464 -85.73 0.66 13.43
C LYS A 464 -86.35 -0.31 12.40
N GLY A 465 -85.95 -1.58 12.55
CA GLY A 465 -86.95 -2.65 12.80
C GLY A 465 -86.62 -4.06 12.29
N PHE A 466 -86.47 -5.01 13.23
CA PHE A 466 -86.71 -6.47 13.12
C PHE A 466 -85.90 -7.34 12.13
N GLN A 467 -84.99 -8.15 12.72
CA GLN A 467 -84.85 -9.59 12.47
C GLN A 467 -86.04 -10.35 13.16
N PRO A 468 -86.23 -11.69 13.06
CA PRO A 468 -85.34 -12.75 12.53
C PRO A 468 -86.13 -13.75 11.61
N ASP A 469 -85.81 -15.03 11.34
CA ASP A 469 -84.76 -15.97 11.78
C ASP A 469 -84.68 -17.19 10.81
N THR A 470 -83.64 -18.03 10.95
CA THR A 470 -83.62 -19.50 10.64
C THR A 470 -83.96 -20.03 9.20
N ASP A 471 -83.49 -21.19 8.73
CA ASP A 471 -82.44 -22.07 9.25
C ASP A 471 -81.70 -22.88 8.16
N ALA A 472 -80.51 -23.32 8.56
CA ALA A 472 -79.71 -24.50 8.25
C ALA A 472 -80.19 -25.56 7.22
N GLY A 473 -79.21 -26.15 6.50
CA GLY A 473 -79.45 -27.23 5.53
C GLY A 473 -78.21 -27.89 4.90
N THR A 474 -77.20 -28.21 5.70
CA THR A 474 -76.11 -29.17 5.41
C THR A 474 -76.70 -30.50 4.84
N SER A 475 -76.08 -31.37 4.02
CA SER A 475 -74.67 -31.73 3.85
C SER A 475 -74.45 -32.72 2.68
N VAL A 476 -73.19 -32.86 2.22
CA VAL A 476 -72.48 -34.14 1.90
C VAL A 476 -72.82 -34.98 0.64
N ALA A 477 -71.82 -34.98 -0.27
CA ALA A 477 -71.21 -36.10 -1.02
C ALA A 477 -72.00 -37.04 -1.96
N GLY A 478 -71.41 -37.24 -3.15
CA GLY A 478 -70.84 -38.55 -3.47
C GLY A 478 -71.15 -39.15 -4.84
N GLY A 479 -70.10 -39.54 -5.58
CA GLY A 479 -70.13 -40.75 -6.42
C GLY A 479 -70.52 -40.63 -7.90
N GLY A 480 -69.53 -40.40 -8.76
CA GLY A 480 -68.97 -41.47 -9.60
C GLY A 480 -69.79 -42.16 -10.71
N GLN A 481 -69.32 -41.94 -11.95
CA GLN A 481 -69.06 -42.93 -13.01
C GLN A 481 -70.15 -43.46 -13.97
N ASN A 482 -69.81 -43.32 -15.26
CA ASN A 482 -69.90 -44.27 -16.39
C ASN A 482 -71.26 -44.71 -16.97
N GLY A 483 -71.34 -44.71 -18.31
CA GLY A 483 -72.42 -45.35 -19.06
C GLY A 483 -72.51 -45.00 -20.56
N HIS A 484 -71.48 -45.33 -21.36
CA HIS A 484 -71.58 -45.30 -22.84
C HIS A 484 -72.53 -46.40 -23.38
N SER A 485 -73.33 -46.13 -24.42
CA SER A 485 -73.10 -46.71 -25.78
C SER A 485 -74.26 -46.67 -26.81
N LEU A 486 -73.97 -46.02 -27.94
CA LEU A 486 -73.99 -46.56 -29.34
C LEU A 486 -75.29 -46.89 -30.12
N VAL A 487 -75.04 -47.03 -31.44
CA VAL A 487 -75.88 -47.51 -32.58
C VAL A 487 -76.75 -46.42 -33.25
N SER A 488 -76.56 -45.93 -34.49
CA SER A 488 -75.87 -46.30 -35.75
C SER A 488 -76.79 -46.81 -36.89
N GLY A 489 -76.64 -46.24 -38.10
CA GLY A 489 -77.32 -46.61 -39.38
C GLY A 489 -78.52 -45.72 -39.73
N SER A 490 -78.58 -44.87 -40.78
CA SER A 490 -78.37 -45.07 -42.25
C SER A 490 -79.52 -45.88 -42.89
N LEU A 491 -80.19 -45.51 -44.01
CA LEU A 491 -79.83 -44.65 -45.17
C LEU A 491 -81.10 -44.23 -45.99
N SER A 492 -80.94 -43.29 -46.94
CA SER A 492 -81.77 -43.04 -48.17
C SER A 492 -83.26 -42.64 -48.05
N SER A 493 -83.94 -42.01 -49.04
CA SER A 493 -83.63 -41.07 -50.14
C SER A 493 -84.86 -40.94 -51.07
N MET A 494 -85.58 -39.82 -50.99
CA MET A 494 -86.28 -39.11 -52.09
C MET A 494 -87.45 -39.75 -52.88
N SER A 495 -88.66 -39.19 -52.68
CA SER A 495 -89.56 -38.72 -53.77
C SER A 495 -90.68 -37.80 -53.23
N ASP A 496 -90.81 -36.62 -53.84
CA ASP A 496 -91.72 -35.48 -53.54
C ASP A 496 -93.16 -35.69 -54.16
N PRO A 497 -94.16 -34.76 -54.10
CA PRO A 497 -94.31 -33.53 -53.30
C PRO A 497 -95.73 -33.22 -52.74
N ARG A 498 -95.85 -32.05 -52.07
CA ARG A 498 -97.05 -31.20 -51.80
C ARG A 498 -97.93 -31.50 -50.56
N GLY A 499 -97.58 -30.83 -49.47
CA GLY A 499 -98.53 -30.35 -48.45
C GLY A 499 -98.08 -28.97 -47.94
N TYR A 500 -98.88 -27.93 -48.10
CA TYR A 500 -98.56 -26.59 -47.58
C TYR A 500 -98.76 -26.56 -46.06
N SER A 501 -97.68 -26.40 -45.29
CA SER A 501 -97.76 -25.71 -43.99
C SER A 501 -96.43 -25.09 -43.59
N LEU A 502 -96.55 -23.88 -43.04
CA LEU A 502 -95.54 -22.97 -42.52
C LEU A 502 -94.29 -23.64 -41.90
N ASN A 503 -93.13 -23.51 -42.55
CA ASN A 503 -91.83 -23.55 -41.87
C ASN A 503 -90.75 -22.75 -42.66
N SER A 504 -90.97 -21.44 -42.74
CA SER A 504 -89.93 -20.46 -43.15
C SER A 504 -89.38 -19.74 -41.92
N LEU A 505 -88.94 -20.49 -40.91
CA LEU A 505 -88.21 -19.99 -39.74
C LEU A 505 -87.06 -20.96 -39.43
N TYR A 506 -85.92 -20.39 -39.02
CA TYR A 506 -84.64 -21.07 -38.75
C TYR A 506 -83.84 -21.56 -39.96
N SER A 507 -83.24 -20.61 -40.68
CA SER A 507 -81.83 -20.74 -41.08
C SER A 507 -80.95 -20.85 -39.83
N MET A 508 -80.92 -22.02 -39.20
CA MET A 508 -80.24 -22.24 -37.93
C MET A 508 -78.71 -22.21 -38.13
N ILE A 509 -78.09 -21.06 -37.85
CA ILE A 509 -76.64 -20.87 -37.90
C ILE A 509 -76.01 -21.74 -36.81
N ARG A 510 -75.37 -22.85 -37.20
CA ARG A 510 -74.57 -23.67 -36.27
C ARG A 510 -73.25 -22.97 -35.97
N LEU A 511 -73.14 -22.43 -34.77
CA LEU A 511 -71.88 -21.91 -34.24
C LEU A 511 -70.91 -23.08 -33.96
N ARG A 512 -69.62 -22.88 -34.25
CA ARG A 512 -68.55 -23.78 -33.80
C ARG A 512 -68.23 -23.52 -32.33
N GLU A 513 -67.80 -24.56 -31.62
CA GLU A 513 -67.24 -24.42 -30.28
C GLU A 513 -65.97 -23.53 -30.32
N PRO A 514 -65.76 -22.66 -29.32
CA PRO A 514 -64.60 -21.77 -29.28
C PRO A 514 -63.29 -22.56 -29.10
N PRO A 515 -62.21 -22.20 -29.80
CA PRO A 515 -60.92 -22.88 -29.65
C PRO A 515 -60.33 -22.66 -28.25
N SER A 516 -59.57 -23.65 -27.77
CA SER A 516 -58.94 -23.65 -26.44
C SER A 516 -57.90 -22.55 -26.20
N THR A 517 -57.42 -21.90 -27.26
CA THR A 517 -56.60 -20.68 -27.19
C THR A 517 -57.06 -19.69 -28.26
N LEU A 518 -57.45 -18.49 -27.83
CA LEU A 518 -57.79 -17.38 -28.72
C LEU A 518 -56.60 -16.41 -28.81
N LYS A 519 -56.22 -16.05 -30.03
CA LYS A 519 -55.30 -14.94 -30.32
C LYS A 519 -56.04 -13.86 -31.12
N PRO A 520 -55.64 -12.58 -31.02
CA PRO A 520 -56.18 -11.53 -31.89
C PRO A 520 -56.04 -11.91 -33.38
N SER A 521 -57.03 -11.57 -34.20
CA SER A 521 -56.95 -11.86 -35.64
C SER A 521 -55.86 -11.01 -36.33
N GLU A 522 -55.21 -11.54 -37.35
CA GLU A 522 -54.14 -10.84 -38.10
C GLU A 522 -54.63 -9.67 -38.97
N ASN A 523 -55.94 -9.39 -39.01
CA ASN A 523 -56.53 -8.28 -39.74
C ASN A 523 -56.18 -6.94 -39.06
N LYS A 524 -55.00 -6.40 -39.36
CA LYS A 524 -54.48 -5.13 -38.82
C LYS A 524 -55.31 -3.95 -39.32
N THR A 525 -56.27 -3.49 -38.53
CA THR A 525 -57.03 -2.27 -38.81
C THR A 525 -56.12 -1.05 -38.62
N ASP A 526 -56.28 0.01 -39.43
CA ASP A 526 -55.52 1.25 -39.24
C ASP A 526 -55.83 1.95 -37.90
N ARG A 527 -57.02 1.66 -37.34
CA ARG A 527 -57.38 1.99 -35.94
C ARG A 527 -56.43 1.30 -34.96
N ASP A 528 -56.33 -0.03 -35.00
CA ASP A 528 -55.47 -0.83 -34.11
C ASP A 528 -54.00 -0.37 -34.17
N ARG A 529 -53.50 -0.05 -35.38
CA ARG A 529 -52.15 0.51 -35.56
C ARG A 529 -51.96 1.85 -34.82
N THR A 530 -52.95 2.74 -34.93
CA THR A 530 -52.94 4.05 -34.26
C THR A 530 -53.03 3.89 -32.74
N GLU A 531 -53.88 2.98 -32.25
CA GLU A 531 -54.04 2.67 -30.83
C GLU A 531 -52.75 2.07 -30.23
N ILE A 532 -52.10 1.13 -30.92
CA ILE A 532 -50.80 0.57 -30.50
C ILE A 532 -49.71 1.67 -30.46
N ALA A 533 -49.66 2.56 -31.45
CA ALA A 533 -48.72 3.68 -31.48
C ALA A 533 -48.95 4.67 -30.31
N ILE A 534 -50.22 4.98 -30.00
CA ILE A 534 -50.59 5.79 -28.83
C ILE A 534 -50.07 5.15 -27.54
N VAL A 535 -50.33 3.86 -27.31
CA VAL A 535 -49.85 3.17 -26.09
C VAL A 535 -48.32 3.21 -26.01
N LYS A 536 -47.59 2.94 -27.11
CA LYS A 536 -46.12 3.01 -27.12
C LYS A 536 -45.59 4.41 -26.77
N LEU A 537 -46.17 5.46 -27.35
CA LEU A 537 -45.77 6.84 -27.07
C LEU A 537 -46.06 7.25 -25.62
N LEU A 538 -47.21 6.84 -25.06
CA LEU A 538 -47.54 7.06 -23.64
C LEU A 538 -46.57 6.31 -22.70
N VAL A 539 -46.33 5.02 -22.95
CA VAL A 539 -45.38 4.19 -22.17
C VAL A 539 -43.98 4.82 -22.21
N LYS A 540 -43.49 5.20 -23.40
CA LYS A 540 -42.20 5.87 -23.57
C LYS A 540 -42.14 7.20 -22.82
N SER A 541 -43.15 8.06 -22.99
CA SER A 541 -43.18 9.37 -22.34
C SER A 541 -43.20 9.28 -20.82
N TYR A 542 -43.91 8.32 -20.22
CA TYR A 542 -43.90 8.13 -18.77
C TYR A 542 -42.60 7.49 -18.27
N TYR A 543 -42.13 6.46 -18.97
CA TYR A 543 -40.86 5.79 -18.64
C TYR A 543 -39.67 6.75 -18.69
N ASP A 544 -39.59 7.65 -19.66
CA ASP A 544 -38.53 8.65 -19.77
C ASP A 544 -38.53 9.66 -18.60
N ILE A 545 -39.66 9.88 -17.93
CA ILE A 545 -39.78 10.69 -16.70
C ILE A 545 -39.25 9.89 -15.50
N VAL A 546 -39.73 8.66 -15.34
CA VAL A 546 -39.33 7.78 -14.22
C VAL A 546 -37.84 7.41 -14.30
N ARG A 547 -37.30 7.19 -15.51
CA ARG A 547 -35.85 6.97 -15.71
C ARG A 547 -35.04 8.14 -15.13
N LYS A 548 -35.41 9.40 -15.44
CA LYS A 548 -34.75 10.60 -14.93
C LYS A 548 -34.92 10.80 -13.42
N SER A 549 -36.06 10.41 -12.86
CA SER A 549 -36.28 10.36 -11.40
C SER A 549 -35.27 9.41 -10.74
N ILE A 550 -35.15 8.19 -11.27
CA ILE A 550 -34.28 7.12 -10.76
C ILE A 550 -32.79 7.44 -10.96
N GLU A 551 -32.40 8.02 -12.09
CA GLU A 551 -31.02 8.51 -12.38
C GLU A 551 -30.49 9.48 -11.31
N ASP A 552 -31.37 10.28 -10.70
CA ASP A 552 -31.03 11.23 -9.64
C ASP A 552 -31.25 10.65 -8.22
N ALA A 553 -32.33 9.89 -8.00
CA ALA A 553 -32.70 9.35 -6.69
C ALA A 553 -31.79 8.21 -6.22
N VAL A 554 -31.40 7.28 -7.11
CA VAL A 554 -30.59 6.10 -6.73
C VAL A 554 -29.17 6.49 -6.29
N PRO A 555 -28.43 7.36 -7.01
CA PRO A 555 -27.13 7.84 -6.52
C PRO A 555 -27.24 8.56 -5.17
N LYS A 556 -28.31 9.33 -4.94
CA LYS A 556 -28.55 10.00 -3.64
C LYS A 556 -28.78 8.99 -2.51
N ALA A 557 -29.57 7.95 -2.75
CA ALA A 557 -29.79 6.88 -1.77
C ALA A 557 -28.48 6.16 -1.40
N ILE A 558 -27.70 5.73 -2.41
CA ILE A 558 -26.39 5.07 -2.21
C ILE A 558 -25.41 6.00 -1.48
N MET A 559 -25.34 7.28 -1.89
CA MET A 559 -24.47 8.26 -1.23
C MET A 559 -24.90 8.51 0.22
N HIS A 560 -26.19 8.49 0.55
CA HIS A 560 -26.66 8.70 1.92
C HIS A 560 -26.42 7.48 2.82
N PHE A 561 -26.95 6.32 2.44
CA PHE A 561 -27.03 5.12 3.26
C PHE A 561 -25.74 4.30 3.29
N LEU A 562 -24.92 4.34 2.22
CA LEU A 562 -23.67 3.58 2.15
C LEU A 562 -22.44 4.49 2.29
N VAL A 563 -22.21 5.41 1.34
CA VAL A 563 -20.94 6.17 1.29
C VAL A 563 -20.78 7.14 2.47
N ASN A 564 -21.74 8.05 2.67
CA ASN A 564 -21.65 9.04 3.75
C ASN A 564 -21.95 8.45 5.13
N HIS A 565 -22.79 7.41 5.23
CA HIS A 565 -22.96 6.66 6.47
C HIS A 565 -21.63 6.03 6.92
N THR A 566 -20.93 5.35 5.99
CA THR A 566 -19.59 4.80 6.26
C THR A 566 -18.65 5.89 6.74
N LYS A 567 -18.55 7.02 6.02
CA LYS A 567 -17.66 8.12 6.39
C LYS A 567 -17.90 8.67 7.81
N ARG A 568 -19.16 8.73 8.27
CA ARG A 568 -19.51 9.23 9.61
C ARG A 568 -19.25 8.20 10.71
N GLU A 569 -19.68 6.95 10.52
CA GLU A 569 -19.72 5.95 11.61
C GLU A 569 -18.51 5.01 11.66
N LEU A 570 -17.66 4.95 10.62
CA LEU A 570 -16.50 4.06 10.56
C LEU A 570 -15.60 4.17 11.82
N HIS A 571 -15.32 5.40 12.27
CA HIS A 571 -14.51 5.64 13.46
C HIS A 571 -15.17 5.10 14.74
N ASN A 572 -16.47 5.36 14.92
CA ASN A 572 -17.25 4.88 16.07
C ASN A 572 -17.32 3.35 16.10
N VAL A 573 -17.53 2.71 14.95
CA VAL A 573 -17.58 1.25 14.80
C VAL A 573 -16.23 0.60 15.10
N LEU A 574 -15.14 1.18 14.60
CA LEU A 574 -13.78 0.71 14.86
C LEU A 574 -13.41 0.82 16.33
N ILE A 575 -13.69 1.95 17.00
CA ILE A 575 -13.48 2.10 18.43
C ILE A 575 -14.27 1.05 19.22
N ARG A 576 -15.59 0.92 18.99
CA ARG A 576 -16.44 -0.04 19.73
C ARG A 576 -16.03 -1.51 19.56
N LYS A 577 -15.46 -1.87 18.41
CA LYS A 577 -15.03 -3.26 18.12
C LYS A 577 -13.59 -3.55 18.53
N LEU A 578 -12.67 -2.59 18.42
CA LEU A 578 -11.23 -2.80 18.60
C LEU A 578 -10.67 -2.21 19.90
N TYR A 579 -11.23 -1.12 20.43
CA TYR A 579 -10.77 -0.51 21.67
C TYR A 579 -11.29 -1.28 22.89
N ARG A 580 -10.61 -2.38 23.22
CA ARG A 580 -10.87 -3.23 24.40
C ARG A 580 -9.55 -3.55 25.09
N GLU A 581 -9.43 -3.19 26.36
CA GLU A 581 -8.18 -3.31 27.13
C GLU A 581 -7.59 -4.72 27.12
N SER A 582 -8.44 -5.75 27.26
CA SER A 582 -8.05 -7.17 27.22
C SER A 582 -7.54 -7.68 25.87
N LEU A 583 -7.60 -6.87 24.82
CA LEU A 583 -7.16 -7.23 23.46
C LEU A 583 -6.07 -6.29 22.91
N LEU A 584 -5.68 -5.25 23.65
CA LEU A 584 -4.68 -4.28 23.18
C LEU A 584 -3.33 -4.94 22.90
N ASP A 585 -2.86 -5.77 23.84
CA ASP A 585 -1.56 -6.42 23.76
C ASP A 585 -1.48 -7.43 22.60
N ASP A 586 -2.48 -8.30 22.47
CA ASP A 586 -2.64 -9.23 21.35
C ASP A 586 -2.72 -8.53 19.98
N MET A 587 -3.43 -7.40 19.89
CA MET A 587 -3.61 -6.69 18.62
C MET A 587 -2.37 -5.89 18.21
N LEU A 588 -1.69 -5.27 19.17
CA LEU A 588 -0.47 -4.48 18.96
C LEU A 588 0.82 -5.32 19.04
N ARG A 589 0.70 -6.65 19.10
CA ARG A 589 1.83 -7.55 18.95
C ARG A 589 2.47 -7.37 17.58
N GLU A 590 3.76 -7.03 17.60
CA GLU A 590 4.59 -6.89 16.41
C GLU A 590 5.11 -8.24 15.90
N THR A 591 5.58 -8.28 14.66
CA THR A 591 6.27 -9.46 14.11
C THR A 591 7.65 -9.64 14.76
N ASP A 592 8.02 -10.90 15.02
CA ASP A 592 9.27 -11.24 15.73
C ASP A 592 10.53 -10.67 15.03
N GLU A 593 10.53 -10.59 13.69
CA GLU A 593 11.59 -9.95 12.91
C GLU A 593 11.78 -8.46 13.25
N VAL A 594 10.68 -7.72 13.45
CA VAL A 594 10.70 -6.29 13.80
C VAL A 594 11.16 -6.10 15.24
N LEU A 595 10.77 -7.00 16.15
CA LEU A 595 11.24 -6.99 17.55
C LEU A 595 12.75 -7.22 17.63
N ILE A 596 13.27 -8.28 17.00
CA ILE A 596 14.71 -8.59 16.96
C ILE A 596 15.50 -7.45 16.30
N ARG A 597 14.96 -6.87 15.22
CA ARG A 597 15.62 -5.76 14.53
C ARG A 597 15.63 -4.48 15.37
N ARG A 598 14.54 -4.13 16.08
CA ARG A 598 14.53 -2.98 17.00
C ARG A 598 15.55 -3.16 18.12
N GLN A 599 15.61 -4.33 18.75
CA GLN A 599 16.58 -4.61 19.82
C GLN A 599 18.02 -4.39 19.35
N ARG A 600 18.41 -4.96 18.20
CA ARG A 600 19.76 -4.74 17.63
C ARG A 600 20.06 -3.27 17.32
N ILE A 601 19.07 -2.53 16.81
CA ILE A 601 19.20 -1.08 16.53
C ILE A 601 19.39 -0.31 17.84
N GLN A 602 18.63 -0.64 18.89
CA GLN A 602 18.71 -0.02 20.21
C GLN A 602 20.06 -0.29 20.89
N GLU A 603 20.55 -1.54 20.87
CA GLU A 603 21.90 -1.92 21.33
C GLU A 603 22.98 -1.14 20.57
N THR A 604 22.88 -1.09 19.23
CA THR A 604 23.85 -0.36 18.38
C THR A 604 23.83 1.15 18.69
N LEU A 605 22.65 1.72 18.92
CA LEU A 605 22.48 3.12 19.27
C LEU A 605 23.13 3.44 20.63
N GLN A 606 22.90 2.60 21.66
CA GLN A 606 23.56 2.75 22.97
C GLN A 606 25.09 2.70 22.87
N VAL A 607 25.63 1.75 22.09
CA VAL A 607 27.09 1.64 21.86
C VAL A 607 27.64 2.88 21.13
N LEU A 608 26.93 3.40 20.14
CA LEU A 608 27.33 4.62 19.42
C LEU A 608 27.25 5.87 20.30
N GLU A 609 26.23 6.00 21.15
CA GLU A 609 26.14 7.09 22.13
C GLU A 609 27.24 7.03 23.20
N GLN A 610 27.60 5.82 23.66
CA GLN A 610 28.71 5.64 24.59
C GLN A 610 30.04 6.02 23.92
N ALA A 611 30.28 5.53 22.71
CA ALA A 611 31.47 5.87 21.93
C ALA A 611 31.57 7.37 21.63
N HIS A 612 30.45 8.03 21.32
CA HIS A 612 30.39 9.47 21.13
C HIS A 612 30.75 10.23 22.42
N ARG A 613 30.18 9.85 23.58
CA ARG A 613 30.50 10.44 24.89
C ARG A 613 31.99 10.33 25.23
N THR A 614 32.57 9.13 25.10
CA THR A 614 34.01 8.92 25.36
C THR A 614 34.91 9.75 24.42
N LEU A 615 34.48 10.04 23.18
CA LEU A 615 35.21 10.90 22.25
C LEU A 615 35.08 12.41 22.52
N GLU A 616 34.04 12.86 23.23
CA GLU A 616 33.94 14.24 23.72
C GLU A 616 34.86 14.47 24.94
N GLU A 617 35.08 13.44 25.76
CA GLU A 617 35.93 13.53 26.96
C GLU A 617 37.44 13.51 26.64
N PHE A 618 37.85 12.76 25.60
CA PHE A 618 39.26 12.50 25.26
C PHE A 618 40.17 13.74 25.04
N PRO A 619 39.74 14.84 24.38
CA PRO A 619 40.60 16.02 24.18
C PRO A 619 41.09 16.66 25.49
N LEU A 620 40.30 16.54 26.57
CA LEU A 620 40.61 17.09 27.89
C LEU A 620 41.70 16.29 28.64
N GLU A 621 42.04 15.10 28.17
CA GLU A 621 43.14 14.28 28.70
C GLU A 621 44.40 14.38 27.84
N ALA A 622 44.26 14.46 26.51
CA ALA A 622 45.38 14.66 25.59
C ALA A 622 46.18 15.94 25.92
N GLU A 623 45.51 17.07 26.17
CA GLU A 623 46.18 18.32 26.59
C GLU A 623 46.91 18.21 27.95
N LYS A 624 46.46 17.33 28.85
CA LYS A 624 47.13 17.09 30.14
C LYS A 624 48.38 16.24 29.95
N LEU A 625 48.32 15.23 29.07
CA LEU A 625 49.45 14.40 28.68
C LEU A 625 50.55 15.23 28.03
N GLU A 626 50.24 16.11 27.08
CA GLU A 626 51.25 16.99 26.45
C GLU A 626 51.98 17.88 27.47
N ARG A 627 51.27 18.43 28.47
CA ARG A 627 51.89 19.26 29.53
C ARG A 627 52.75 18.44 30.50
N GLY A 628 52.45 17.15 30.68
CA GLY A 628 53.20 16.23 31.55
C GLY A 628 54.58 15.80 31.02
N TYR A 629 54.82 15.85 29.70
CA TYR A 629 56.08 15.44 29.08
C TYR A 629 57.12 16.57 28.90
N SER A 630 57.17 17.51 29.84
CA SER A 630 58.21 18.57 29.85
C SER A 630 59.59 17.98 30.20
N LEU A 631 60.58 18.27 29.36
CA LEU A 631 61.75 17.41 29.14
C LEU A 631 63.02 17.77 29.93
N SER A 632 62.91 18.53 31.03
CA SER A 632 64.05 19.23 31.65
C SER A 632 64.66 18.62 32.93
N GLU A 633 64.08 17.57 33.55
CA GLU A 633 64.51 17.14 34.91
C GLU A 633 64.91 15.64 35.09
N TYR A 634 64.84 14.79 34.06
CA TYR A 634 64.94 13.33 34.24
C TYR A 634 66.16 12.67 33.58
N GLY A 635 67.27 12.59 34.31
CA GLY A 635 68.57 12.05 33.88
C GLY A 635 68.65 10.54 33.59
N THR A 636 67.53 9.83 33.46
CA THR A 636 67.46 8.40 33.07
C THR A 636 66.49 8.12 31.93
N GLY A 637 65.85 9.14 31.34
CA GLY A 637 65.00 9.00 30.15
C GLY A 637 63.68 8.23 30.35
N LEU A 638 63.32 7.87 31.60
CA LEU A 638 62.04 7.26 31.96
C LEU A 638 61.37 8.09 33.07
N PRO A 639 60.04 8.31 33.01
CA PRO A 639 59.33 9.08 34.03
C PRO A 639 59.23 8.28 35.33
N ASN A 640 59.55 8.92 36.45
CA ASN A 640 59.34 8.34 37.78
C ASN A 640 58.04 8.94 38.34
N ILE A 641 56.96 8.16 38.41
CA ILE A 641 55.63 8.67 38.80
C ILE A 641 55.60 8.99 40.31
N PRO A 642 55.36 10.25 40.73
CA PRO A 642 55.23 10.58 42.14
C PRO A 642 53.86 10.11 42.65
N GLY A 643 53.84 9.07 43.48
CA GLY A 643 52.60 8.56 44.09
C GLY A 643 52.67 7.14 44.67
N LEU A 644 53.65 6.32 44.28
CA LEU A 644 53.80 4.94 44.77
C LEU A 644 54.72 4.83 45.99
N SER A 645 54.38 5.56 47.05
CA SER A 645 54.82 5.26 48.42
C SER A 645 53.65 4.72 49.22
N ASN A 646 53.75 3.45 49.65
CA ASN A 646 52.85 2.74 50.57
C ASN A 646 51.35 2.64 50.20
N ARG A 647 50.99 1.60 49.44
CA ARG A 647 49.77 0.81 49.73
C ARG A 647 50.07 -0.69 49.71
N ASN A 648 49.59 -1.40 50.74
CA ASN A 648 49.83 -2.82 50.99
C ASN A 648 49.23 -3.73 49.91
N PRO A 649 49.86 -4.88 49.60
CA PRO A 649 49.31 -5.86 48.66
C PRO A 649 48.44 -6.92 49.37
N ARG A 650 47.13 -6.65 49.58
CA ARG A 650 46.10 -7.67 49.88
C ARG A 650 44.71 -7.26 49.36
N GLY A 651 43.95 -8.25 48.84
CA GLY A 651 42.66 -8.09 48.14
C GLY A 651 42.87 -8.34 46.63
N ILE A 652 42.64 -9.51 46.02
CA ILE A 652 41.63 -10.59 46.19
C ILE A 652 40.22 -10.19 45.69
N LEU A 653 39.91 -10.70 44.48
CA LEU A 653 38.60 -11.01 43.87
C LEU A 653 37.67 -9.86 43.42
N PRO A 654 36.74 -10.13 42.46
CA PRO A 654 36.53 -11.39 41.72
C PRO A 654 37.29 -11.46 40.38
#